data_AF-A0A7G5MZM3-F1
#
_entry.id   AF-A0A7G5MZM3-F1
#
_cell.length_a   1.000
_cell.length_b   1.000
_cell.length_c   1.000
_cell.angle_alpha   90.00
_cell.angle_beta   90.00
_cell.angle_gamma   90.00
#
_symmetry.space_group_name_H-M   'P 1'
#
loop_
_entity.id
_entity.type
_entity.pdbx_description
1 polymer ?
#
loop_
_entity_poly.entity_id
_entity_poly.type
_entity_poly.pdbx_seq_one_letter_code
_entity_poly.pdbx_strand_id
1 'polypeptide(L)'
;MVSAVLFLSFFIFLILNVPVAICLGLSSVCAILYSGTSLTIVATNMYSGISKFLLLAIPFFVLSGNIMAKAGISKRLIKFVNTCVGHKRGGIAIVCVIVACFFGAISGSGPATVAALGAVLIPAMVEEGGFSAPFSTAMMATSSSIAIVIPPSIAFVVYASITGVSIADMFAGGILPGILMGLALIFVIMIEVRKNGIQPTTKKASWGERFRAFGDAFWGFLMPVIILGGIYGGIFTPTEAAAVSVVYGLFVGMVIYREVKFKDLIDIFVESAKTTGGIMLIVACASLFSFVCTKFGISQAASELLGSVAHNQFIFLLIVNVIFLIAGCFIDANSAMYIFIPIMLPVCKALGYDLVAFGILATVNLAIGQVTPPVGVNLFVAISIKIKKGLEVSLQQISKAVVPMIAACIIVLLMVTYIPQISVCLPKAFAGSSYTGTSKLAGSTDSTAGDSSSEDYNVIGDYSDLGWEEQTWNFACSTTETSTWAKAGEQFGRLMEEATGGKVHVKVYAADQLTNGNQSEGIQALMNGDPVQISLHSNLIYSAFDPRFNVVSLPFIFDSVEDADAKLDGGAGDKMNALLEEYGLHCMGMAENGFRQLTNSVREVKSADDMKNLKIRVAGSNLLMECYKRWGADATNMNWSETYTALQQNTVEGQENPLPAIDAASVQEVQKYCSMWNANYDCLFFCINGELYKDLTPEQQKVVDEAGKKAVDYERDINRSGDDEIKERWTDQNGVEITEYQDLDIDSFKNAVADIPQWYQEELVKEGYDETEVKELIDAFTSKTSGNYEVEDRSDLAWEEQTWNFACSTTETSTWAEAGRKFGEMMEKATGGKIHVNVYAADQLTNGNQSEGIQALMNGDPVQISMHSNLIYSAFDPRFNVVSLPFLFNSVEDADAKLDGAAGEKMKEILESYGVHCMGMAENGFRQLTNSVREVKSADDMKNLKIRVAGSNLLMECYKRWGADATNMNWSETYTALQQNTVEGQENPLPAIDAASVQEVQKYCSLWNANYDCLFFGINQEVYDKLTPKQQEVVDEIGQKAVQYEREINRAGDDEILNRWQTENGMDVTAYEDLDIDSFKKAVDGIEDWFVKELKSQGYDDGQELVNAFVTNTK
;
A
#
# COMPACT_ATOMS: atom_id res chain seq x y z
N MET A 1 1.93 -20.96 -31.88
CA MET A 1 2.91 -20.78 -32.98
C MET A 1 4.02 -19.79 -32.62
N VAL A 2 3.71 -18.62 -32.06
CA VAL A 2 4.71 -17.64 -31.57
C VAL A 2 5.78 -18.28 -30.67
N SER A 3 5.37 -19.12 -29.72
CA SER A 3 6.29 -19.85 -28.83
C SER A 3 7.24 -20.78 -29.57
N ALA A 4 6.76 -21.43 -30.64
CA ALA A 4 7.61 -22.28 -31.47
C ALA A 4 8.64 -21.45 -32.25
N VAL A 5 8.24 -20.29 -32.78
CA VAL A 5 9.15 -19.35 -33.44
C VAL A 5 10.22 -18.85 -32.45
N LEU A 6 9.81 -18.46 -31.25
CA LEU A 6 10.72 -18.01 -30.18
C LEU A 6 11.77 -19.10 -29.85
N PHE A 7 11.33 -20.29 -29.45
CA PHE A 7 12.27 -21.33 -29.02
C PHE A 7 13.07 -21.94 -30.16
N LEU A 8 12.48 -22.18 -31.34
CA LEU A 8 13.22 -22.73 -32.48
C LEU A 8 14.29 -21.75 -32.94
N SER A 9 13.97 -20.46 -33.10
CA SER A 9 14.96 -19.46 -33.48
C SER A 9 16.05 -19.31 -32.40
N PHE A 10 15.68 -19.31 -31.11
CA PHE A 10 16.64 -19.31 -30.00
C PHE A 10 17.62 -20.48 -30.08
N PHE A 11 17.13 -21.72 -30.20
CA PHE A 11 17.99 -22.91 -30.28
C PHE A 11 18.80 -22.97 -31.58
N ILE A 12 18.26 -22.48 -32.70
CA ILE A 12 19.02 -22.36 -33.94
C ILE A 12 20.20 -21.39 -33.74
N PHE A 13 19.97 -20.20 -33.18
CA PHE A 13 21.04 -19.24 -32.91
C PHE A 13 22.08 -19.81 -31.93
N LEU A 14 21.62 -20.52 -30.90
CA LEU A 14 22.50 -21.20 -29.95
C LEU A 14 23.41 -22.24 -30.64
N ILE A 15 22.86 -23.09 -31.51
CA ILE A 15 23.62 -24.10 -32.28
C ILE A 15 24.61 -23.44 -33.24
N LEU A 16 24.26 -22.27 -33.78
CA LEU A 16 25.15 -21.47 -34.64
C LEU A 16 26.25 -20.74 -33.84
N ASN A 17 26.40 -21.00 -32.54
CA ASN A 17 27.39 -20.36 -31.66
C ASN A 17 27.24 -18.83 -31.58
N VAL A 18 26.01 -18.32 -31.75
CA VAL A 18 25.71 -16.91 -31.51
C VAL A 18 25.77 -16.64 -30.00
N PRO A 19 26.30 -15.49 -29.53
CA PRO A 19 26.31 -15.16 -28.10
C PRO A 19 24.91 -15.19 -27.50
N VAL A 20 24.76 -15.75 -26.29
CA VAL A 20 23.45 -16.01 -25.65
C VAL A 20 22.57 -14.76 -25.57
N ALA A 21 23.12 -13.61 -25.21
CA ALA A 21 22.39 -12.35 -25.20
C ALA A 21 21.75 -12.04 -26.57
N ILE A 22 22.48 -12.28 -27.66
CA ILE A 22 21.99 -12.07 -29.02
C ILE A 22 20.97 -13.14 -29.41
N CYS A 23 21.14 -14.39 -28.98
CA CYS A 23 20.12 -15.44 -29.16
C CYS A 23 18.79 -15.03 -28.52
N LEU A 24 18.81 -14.53 -27.29
CA LEU A 24 17.61 -14.06 -26.57
C LEU A 24 16.95 -12.88 -27.28
N GLY A 25 17.75 -11.87 -27.63
CA GLY A 25 17.23 -10.68 -28.30
C GLY A 25 16.64 -10.99 -29.68
N LEU A 26 17.40 -11.68 -30.54
CA LEU A 26 16.96 -11.99 -31.90
C LEU A 26 15.78 -12.95 -31.94
N SER A 27 15.73 -13.95 -31.06
CA SER A 27 14.58 -14.86 -30.99
C SER A 27 13.30 -14.14 -30.56
N SER A 28 13.43 -13.20 -29.63
CA SER A 28 12.32 -12.33 -29.19
C SER A 28 11.86 -11.41 -30.32
N VAL A 29 12.80 -10.81 -31.07
CA VAL A 29 12.49 -10.01 -32.27
C VAL A 29 11.77 -10.86 -33.33
N CYS A 30 12.23 -12.09 -33.58
CA CYS A 30 11.55 -13.01 -34.50
C CYS A 30 10.11 -13.33 -34.05
N ALA A 31 9.90 -13.52 -32.75
CA ALA A 31 8.57 -13.78 -32.19
C ALA A 31 7.65 -12.55 -32.30
N ILE A 32 8.15 -11.35 -31.99
CA ILE A 32 7.42 -10.07 -32.11
C ILE A 32 7.05 -9.76 -33.57
N LEU A 33 7.99 -9.99 -34.49
CA LEU A 33 7.73 -9.82 -35.93
C LEU A 33 6.67 -10.80 -36.42
N TYR A 34 6.69 -12.04 -35.93
CA TYR A 34 5.70 -13.05 -36.28
C TYR A 34 4.32 -12.76 -35.68
N SER A 35 4.25 -12.17 -34.48
CA SER A 35 2.97 -11.80 -33.85
C SER A 35 2.33 -10.54 -34.44
N GLY A 36 3.01 -9.82 -35.34
CA GLY A 36 2.50 -8.56 -35.92
C GLY A 36 2.56 -7.37 -34.97
N THR A 37 3.27 -7.50 -33.84
CA THR A 37 3.35 -6.45 -32.81
C THR A 37 4.44 -5.42 -33.16
N SER A 38 4.28 -4.17 -32.72
CA SER A 38 5.23 -3.09 -32.99
C SER A 38 6.66 -3.40 -32.56
N LEU A 39 7.63 -3.13 -33.45
CA LEU A 39 9.06 -3.24 -33.15
C LEU A 39 9.53 -2.22 -32.09
N THR A 40 8.77 -1.16 -31.81
CA THR A 40 9.10 -0.19 -30.76
C THR A 40 9.25 -0.88 -29.39
N ILE A 41 8.47 -1.94 -29.15
CA ILE A 41 8.52 -2.76 -27.94
C ILE A 41 9.92 -3.33 -27.68
N VAL A 42 10.69 -3.63 -28.73
CA VAL A 42 12.07 -4.13 -28.62
C VAL A 42 12.94 -3.10 -27.91
N ALA A 43 12.89 -1.83 -28.32
CA ALA A 43 13.70 -0.77 -27.73
C ALA A 43 13.25 -0.46 -26.30
N THR A 44 11.94 -0.33 -26.07
CA THR A 44 11.37 -0.01 -24.75
C THR A 44 11.68 -1.09 -23.71
N ASN A 45 11.49 -2.38 -24.04
CA ASN A 45 11.80 -3.48 -23.12
C ASN A 45 13.29 -3.63 -22.84
N MET A 46 14.12 -3.49 -23.88
CA MET A 46 15.57 -3.59 -23.69
C MET A 46 16.09 -2.46 -22.81
N TYR A 47 15.56 -1.24 -22.95
CA TYR A 47 15.91 -0.08 -22.11
C TYR A 47 15.37 -0.22 -20.68
N SER A 48 14.07 -0.50 -20.51
CA SER A 48 13.43 -0.69 -19.20
C SER A 48 14.10 -1.80 -18.40
N GLY A 49 14.47 -2.91 -19.06
CA GLY A 49 15.19 -4.02 -18.43
C GLY A 49 16.53 -3.63 -17.79
N ILE A 50 17.28 -2.71 -18.41
CA ILE A 50 18.58 -2.26 -17.90
C ILE A 50 18.49 -1.03 -16.99
N SER A 51 17.37 -0.30 -17.03
CA SER A 51 17.15 0.93 -16.28
C SER A 51 16.64 0.68 -14.85
N LYS A 52 17.17 -0.35 -14.16
CA LYS A 52 16.81 -0.69 -12.78
C LYS A 52 17.92 -0.27 -11.82
N PHE A 53 17.61 0.53 -10.80
CA PHE A 53 18.60 1.02 -9.83
C PHE A 53 19.38 -0.11 -9.13
N LEU A 54 18.70 -1.22 -8.79
CA LEU A 54 19.32 -2.41 -8.19
C LEU A 54 20.46 -2.99 -9.04
N LEU A 55 20.44 -2.78 -10.36
CA LEU A 55 21.49 -3.26 -11.26
C LEU A 55 22.77 -2.42 -11.17
N LEU A 56 22.76 -1.21 -10.59
CA LEU A 56 23.97 -0.40 -10.35
C LEU A 56 24.92 -1.08 -9.36
N ALA A 57 24.43 -1.97 -8.50
CA ALA A 57 25.26 -2.77 -7.64
C ALA A 57 26.23 -3.67 -8.44
N ILE A 58 25.84 -4.13 -9.64
CA ILE A 58 26.66 -4.99 -10.50
C ILE A 58 27.97 -4.30 -10.91
N PRO A 59 27.97 -3.13 -11.60
CA PRO A 59 29.21 -2.46 -11.96
C PRO A 59 30.07 -2.10 -10.76
N PHE A 60 29.48 -1.68 -9.64
CA PHE A 60 30.25 -1.33 -8.45
C PHE A 60 30.90 -2.54 -7.80
N PHE A 61 30.21 -3.66 -7.65
CA PHE A 61 30.82 -4.89 -7.13
C PHE A 61 31.86 -5.48 -8.08
N VAL A 62 31.61 -5.45 -9.40
CA VAL A 62 32.61 -5.86 -10.41
C VAL A 62 33.86 -4.99 -10.32
N LEU A 63 33.69 -3.66 -10.22
CA LEU A 63 34.79 -2.72 -10.09
C LEU A 63 35.57 -2.92 -8.78
N SER A 64 34.87 -3.08 -7.66
CA SER A 64 35.46 -3.37 -6.36
C SER A 64 36.30 -4.65 -6.40
N GLY A 65 35.76 -5.73 -6.97
CA GLY A 65 36.48 -6.99 -7.17
C GLY A 65 37.77 -6.83 -7.99
N ASN A 66 37.71 -6.07 -9.09
CA ASN A 66 38.88 -5.81 -9.93
C ASN A 66 39.95 -4.96 -9.24
N ILE A 67 39.54 -3.93 -8.49
CA ILE A 67 40.45 -3.13 -7.65
C ILE A 67 41.17 -4.02 -6.63
N MET A 68 40.40 -4.87 -5.94
CA MET A 68 40.89 -5.75 -4.89
C MET A 68 41.86 -6.81 -5.41
N ALA A 69 41.59 -7.35 -6.60
CA ALA A 69 42.48 -8.27 -7.29
C ALA A 69 43.84 -7.60 -7.58
N LYS A 70 43.83 -6.34 -8.04
CA LYS A 70 45.05 -5.55 -8.30
C LYS A 70 45.75 -5.08 -7.03
N ALA A 71 45.03 -4.86 -5.93
CA ALA A 71 45.57 -4.42 -4.65
C ALA A 71 46.41 -5.47 -3.89
N GLY A 72 46.54 -6.69 -4.43
CA GLY A 72 47.38 -7.74 -3.85
C GLY A 72 46.81 -8.39 -2.59
N ILE A 73 45.50 -8.25 -2.36
CA ILE A 73 44.81 -8.82 -1.20
C ILE A 73 44.87 -10.34 -1.21
N SER A 74 44.74 -10.96 -2.38
CA SER A 74 44.82 -12.41 -2.55
C SER A 74 46.09 -13.01 -1.94
N LYS A 75 47.26 -12.39 -2.18
CA LYS A 75 48.55 -12.87 -1.66
C LYS A 75 48.61 -12.81 -0.13
N ARG A 76 48.03 -11.76 0.47
CA ARG A 76 47.97 -11.56 1.93
C ARG A 76 47.01 -12.55 2.59
N LEU A 77 45.83 -12.75 1.99
CA LEU A 77 44.88 -13.77 2.43
C LEU A 77 45.49 -15.17 2.38
N ILE A 78 46.13 -15.54 1.27
CA ILE A 78 46.83 -16.84 1.13
C ILE A 78 47.87 -16.99 2.25
N LYS A 79 48.73 -15.98 2.46
CA LYS A 79 49.77 -16.01 3.49
C LYS A 79 49.17 -16.23 4.89
N PHE A 80 48.15 -15.45 5.26
CA PHE A 80 47.50 -15.57 6.56
C PHE A 80 46.86 -16.94 6.76
N VAL A 81 46.00 -17.38 5.84
CA VAL A 81 45.31 -18.68 5.93
C VAL A 81 46.33 -19.82 5.97
N ASN A 82 47.42 -19.72 5.21
CA ASN A 82 48.51 -20.70 5.25
C ASN A 82 49.19 -20.77 6.63
N THR A 83 49.41 -19.64 7.32
CA THR A 83 49.93 -19.66 8.71
C THR A 83 48.98 -20.34 9.71
N CYS A 84 47.68 -20.31 9.43
CA CYS A 84 46.64 -20.89 10.28
C CYS A 84 46.49 -22.40 10.06
N VAL A 85 46.37 -22.86 8.80
CA VAL A 85 46.01 -24.24 8.46
C VAL A 85 47.02 -24.98 7.57
N GLY A 86 48.05 -24.31 7.04
CA GLY A 86 49.02 -24.91 6.12
C GLY A 86 49.77 -26.11 6.68
N HIS A 87 50.05 -26.11 7.99
CA HIS A 87 50.73 -27.20 8.70
C HIS A 87 49.88 -28.48 8.86
N LYS A 88 48.58 -28.43 8.54
CA LYS A 88 47.71 -29.60 8.55
C LYS A 88 47.98 -30.46 7.31
N ARG A 89 47.61 -31.74 7.38
CA ARG A 89 47.61 -32.65 6.22
C ARG A 89 46.68 -32.10 5.13
N GLY A 90 47.20 -31.91 3.92
CA GLY A 90 46.48 -31.24 2.82
C GLY A 90 46.33 -29.72 2.98
N GLY A 91 47.12 -29.09 3.86
CA GLY A 91 46.96 -27.70 4.27
C GLY A 91 46.83 -26.72 3.11
N ILE A 92 47.65 -26.82 2.05
CA ILE A 92 47.60 -25.90 0.92
C ILE A 92 46.29 -25.99 0.09
N ALA A 93 45.67 -27.17 0.00
CA ALA A 93 44.36 -27.33 -0.62
C ALA A 93 43.23 -26.75 0.27
N ILE A 94 43.37 -26.87 1.59
CA ILE A 94 42.43 -26.21 2.54
C ILE A 94 42.58 -24.69 2.44
N VAL A 95 43.81 -24.19 2.30
CA VAL A 95 44.08 -22.77 2.02
C VAL A 95 43.36 -22.34 0.74
N CYS A 96 43.43 -23.15 -0.33
CA CYS A 96 42.73 -22.87 -1.58
C CYS A 96 41.23 -22.69 -1.36
N VAL A 97 40.54 -23.60 -0.64
CA VAL A 97 39.11 -23.49 -0.37
C VAL A 97 38.78 -22.25 0.46
N ILE A 98 39.46 -22.05 1.59
CA ILE A 98 39.17 -20.93 2.50
C ILE A 98 39.42 -19.58 1.81
N VAL A 99 40.55 -19.44 1.12
CA VAL A 99 40.87 -18.20 0.39
C VAL A 99 39.90 -17.97 -0.75
N ALA A 100 39.48 -19.02 -1.48
CA ALA A 100 38.47 -18.88 -2.52
C ALA A 100 37.12 -18.41 -1.96
N CYS A 101 36.70 -18.90 -0.78
CA CYS A 101 35.50 -18.41 -0.11
C CYS A 101 35.60 -16.91 0.25
N PHE A 102 36.72 -16.49 0.86
CA PHE A 102 36.93 -15.09 1.25
C PHE A 102 37.13 -14.14 0.07
N PHE A 103 37.90 -14.57 -0.94
CA PHE A 103 38.09 -13.77 -2.14
C PHE A 103 36.81 -13.75 -2.99
N GLY A 104 36.03 -14.83 -2.96
CA GLY A 104 34.72 -14.91 -3.59
C GLY A 104 33.74 -13.90 -3.02
N ALA A 105 33.73 -13.71 -1.69
CA ALA A 105 33.00 -12.63 -1.01
C ALA A 105 33.46 -11.21 -1.42
N ILE A 106 34.52 -11.07 -2.20
CA ILE A 106 35.00 -9.77 -2.71
C ILE A 106 34.71 -9.66 -4.21
N SER A 107 34.89 -10.75 -4.96
CA SER A 107 34.78 -10.76 -6.42
C SER A 107 33.37 -11.03 -6.95
N GLY A 108 32.54 -11.77 -6.20
CA GLY A 108 31.21 -12.22 -6.61
C GLY A 108 31.20 -13.07 -7.89
N SER A 109 32.36 -13.57 -8.35
CA SER A 109 32.53 -14.21 -9.66
C SER A 109 33.48 -15.41 -9.60
N GLY A 110 32.96 -16.57 -10.03
CA GLY A 110 33.72 -17.83 -10.10
C GLY A 110 34.91 -17.77 -11.06
N PRO A 111 34.71 -17.46 -12.36
CA PRO A 111 35.80 -17.39 -13.33
C PRO A 111 36.90 -16.40 -12.95
N ALA A 112 36.51 -15.23 -12.42
CA ALA A 112 37.46 -14.22 -11.96
C ALA A 112 38.29 -14.72 -10.76
N THR A 113 37.65 -15.44 -9.83
CA THR A 113 38.33 -16.06 -8.68
C THR A 113 39.34 -17.11 -9.13
N VAL A 114 38.99 -17.96 -10.11
CA VAL A 114 39.93 -18.94 -10.70
C VAL A 114 41.14 -18.22 -11.31
N ALA A 115 40.91 -17.17 -12.11
CA ALA A 115 41.97 -16.43 -12.77
C ALA A 115 42.91 -15.73 -11.77
N ALA A 116 42.36 -15.10 -10.72
CA ALA A 116 43.14 -14.36 -9.73
C ALA A 116 43.93 -15.28 -8.78
N LEU A 117 43.29 -16.34 -8.28
CA LEU A 117 43.88 -17.22 -7.27
C LEU A 117 44.66 -18.39 -7.86
N GLY A 118 44.19 -18.94 -8.98
CA GLY A 118 44.71 -20.17 -9.54
C GLY A 118 46.15 -20.05 -10.02
N ALA A 119 46.57 -18.87 -10.49
CA ALA A 119 47.95 -18.59 -10.90
C ALA A 119 48.98 -18.77 -9.76
N VAL A 120 48.53 -18.72 -8.51
CA VAL A 120 49.37 -18.91 -7.32
C VAL A 120 49.08 -20.25 -6.65
N LEU A 121 47.81 -20.59 -6.46
CA LEU A 121 47.40 -21.76 -5.67
C LEU A 121 47.49 -23.08 -6.44
N ILE A 122 47.26 -23.12 -7.75
CA ILE A 122 47.41 -24.36 -8.53
C ILE A 122 48.88 -24.80 -8.53
N PRO A 123 49.87 -23.95 -8.87
CA PRO A 123 51.27 -24.33 -8.75
C PRO A 123 51.66 -24.72 -7.33
N ALA A 124 51.21 -23.97 -6.30
CA ALA A 124 51.54 -24.28 -4.91
C ALA A 124 50.99 -25.66 -4.45
N MET A 125 49.76 -26.03 -4.84
CA MET A 125 49.20 -27.35 -4.53
C MET A 125 49.99 -28.49 -5.19
N VAL A 126 50.49 -28.29 -6.41
CA VAL A 126 51.27 -29.30 -7.14
C VAL A 126 52.70 -29.40 -6.60
N GLU A 127 53.38 -28.25 -6.44
CA GLU A 127 54.81 -28.20 -6.13
C GLU A 127 55.11 -28.34 -4.64
N GLU A 128 54.32 -27.69 -3.79
CA GLU A 128 54.50 -27.70 -2.34
C GLU A 128 53.53 -28.66 -1.65
N GLY A 129 52.36 -28.93 -2.24
CA GLY A 129 51.32 -29.76 -1.63
C GLY A 129 51.37 -31.24 -1.97
N GLY A 130 52.09 -31.63 -3.03
CA GLY A 130 52.13 -33.02 -3.50
C GLY A 130 50.81 -33.52 -4.12
N PHE A 131 49.89 -32.61 -4.50
CA PHE A 131 48.67 -32.96 -5.19
C PHE A 131 48.91 -33.16 -6.70
N SER A 132 48.10 -33.99 -7.34
CA SER A 132 48.16 -34.13 -8.79
C SER A 132 47.74 -32.82 -9.48
N ALA A 133 48.30 -32.53 -10.66
CA ALA A 133 47.91 -31.36 -11.44
C ALA A 133 46.39 -31.35 -11.76
N PRO A 134 45.77 -32.47 -12.20
CA PRO A 134 44.32 -32.50 -12.44
C PRO A 134 43.48 -32.22 -11.18
N PHE A 135 43.87 -32.76 -10.02
CA PHE A 135 43.16 -32.51 -8.76
C PHE A 135 43.31 -31.05 -8.33
N SER A 136 44.51 -30.48 -8.42
CA SER A 136 44.79 -29.09 -8.02
C SER A 136 44.00 -28.11 -8.87
N THR A 137 43.96 -28.34 -10.20
CA THR A 137 43.19 -27.52 -11.13
C THR A 137 41.68 -27.66 -10.90
N ALA A 138 41.18 -28.89 -10.66
CA ALA A 138 39.76 -29.13 -10.35
C ALA A 138 39.34 -28.52 -9.00
N MET A 139 40.19 -28.60 -7.98
CA MET A 139 39.94 -28.03 -6.66
C MET A 139 39.86 -26.50 -6.71
N MET A 140 40.77 -25.87 -7.47
CA MET A 140 40.70 -24.41 -7.70
C MET A 140 39.42 -24.02 -8.44
N ALA A 141 39.03 -24.76 -9.49
CA ALA A 141 37.80 -24.49 -10.23
C ALA A 141 36.55 -24.61 -9.34
N THR A 142 36.48 -25.68 -8.53
CA THR A 142 35.32 -25.97 -7.67
C THR A 142 35.23 -25.05 -6.47
N SER A 143 36.35 -24.77 -5.79
CA SER A 143 36.34 -23.83 -4.68
C SER A 143 36.00 -22.41 -5.13
N SER A 144 36.38 -22.02 -6.35
CA SER A 144 36.03 -20.72 -6.91
C SER A 144 34.56 -20.61 -7.28
N SER A 145 33.85 -21.71 -7.60
CA SER A 145 32.42 -21.60 -7.90
C SER A 145 31.58 -21.22 -6.68
N ILE A 146 32.09 -21.44 -5.47
CA ILE A 146 31.48 -20.94 -4.23
C ILE A 146 31.41 -19.39 -4.21
N ALA A 147 32.25 -18.70 -4.99
CA ALA A 147 32.28 -17.23 -5.07
C ALA A 147 30.96 -16.60 -5.52
N ILE A 148 30.12 -17.32 -6.27
CA ILE A 148 28.79 -16.81 -6.65
C ILE A 148 27.71 -17.12 -5.61
N VAL A 149 28.03 -17.93 -4.59
CA VAL A 149 27.12 -18.30 -3.49
C VAL A 149 27.43 -17.51 -2.22
N ILE A 150 28.71 -17.22 -1.94
CA ILE A 150 29.09 -16.41 -0.78
C ILE A 150 28.93 -14.92 -1.11
N PRO A 151 28.21 -14.15 -0.27
CA PRO A 151 27.96 -12.74 -0.53
C PRO A 151 29.17 -11.82 -0.28
N PRO A 152 29.17 -10.60 -0.87
CA PRO A 152 28.31 -10.12 -1.97
C PRO A 152 28.46 -10.93 -3.26
N SER A 153 27.32 -11.26 -3.90
CA SER A 153 27.27 -12.06 -5.14
C SER A 153 26.49 -11.35 -6.24
N ILE A 154 27.08 -11.31 -7.44
CA ILE A 154 26.43 -10.74 -8.63
C ILE A 154 25.19 -11.56 -9.02
N ALA A 155 25.24 -12.89 -8.85
CA ALA A 155 24.12 -13.76 -9.19
C ALA A 155 22.89 -13.48 -8.31
N PHE A 156 23.10 -13.15 -7.04
CA PHE A 156 22.03 -12.73 -6.13
C PHE A 156 21.43 -11.38 -6.50
N VAL A 157 22.25 -10.41 -6.90
CA VAL A 157 21.76 -9.12 -7.41
C VAL A 157 20.90 -9.32 -8.67
N VAL A 158 21.33 -10.19 -9.58
CA VAL A 158 20.56 -10.53 -10.78
C VAL A 158 19.25 -11.21 -10.40
N TYR A 159 19.27 -12.22 -9.54
CA TYR A 159 18.06 -12.91 -9.09
C TYR A 159 17.05 -11.96 -8.44
N ALA A 160 17.52 -11.11 -7.51
CA ALA A 160 16.71 -10.09 -6.85
C ALA A 160 16.09 -9.11 -7.86
N SER A 161 16.84 -8.70 -8.88
CA SER A 161 16.32 -7.79 -9.93
C SER A 161 15.24 -8.41 -10.83
N ILE A 162 15.20 -9.75 -10.92
CA ILE A 162 14.19 -10.50 -11.69
C ILE A 162 12.95 -10.75 -10.83
N THR A 163 13.13 -11.11 -9.57
CA THR A 163 12.06 -11.64 -8.70
C THR A 163 11.48 -10.62 -7.73
N GLY A 164 12.13 -9.47 -7.55
CA GLY A 164 11.70 -8.42 -6.61
C GLY A 164 12.10 -8.67 -5.15
N VAL A 165 12.71 -9.81 -4.81
CA VAL A 165 13.17 -10.07 -3.43
C VAL A 165 14.34 -9.17 -3.05
N SER A 166 14.49 -8.90 -1.75
CA SER A 166 15.58 -8.08 -1.22
C SER A 166 16.97 -8.69 -1.49
N ILE A 167 17.89 -7.88 -1.99
CA ILE A 167 19.31 -8.27 -2.13
C ILE A 167 19.92 -8.60 -0.75
N ALA A 168 19.49 -7.89 0.30
CA ALA A 168 19.98 -8.13 1.66
C ALA A 168 19.58 -9.53 2.17
N ASP A 169 18.35 -9.96 1.89
CA ASP A 169 17.86 -11.31 2.20
C ASP A 169 18.63 -12.37 1.42
N MET A 170 18.83 -12.15 0.12
CA MET A 170 19.62 -13.05 -0.72
C MET A 170 21.07 -13.18 -0.23
N PHE A 171 21.69 -12.06 0.18
CA PHE A 171 23.02 -12.08 0.77
C PHE A 171 23.01 -12.88 2.08
N ALA A 172 22.06 -12.67 2.98
CA ALA A 172 22.02 -13.40 4.25
C ALA A 172 21.85 -14.91 4.02
N GLY A 173 21.00 -15.26 3.04
CA GLY A 173 20.67 -16.65 2.73
C GLY A 173 21.80 -17.43 2.07
N GLY A 174 22.74 -16.76 1.39
CA GLY A 174 23.88 -17.42 0.75
C GLY A 174 25.01 -17.84 1.71
N ILE A 175 25.07 -17.23 2.90
CA ILE A 175 26.19 -17.43 3.85
C ILE A 175 26.31 -18.91 4.26
N LEU A 176 25.21 -19.50 4.76
CA LEU A 176 25.23 -20.86 5.29
C LEU A 176 25.45 -21.93 4.19
N PRO A 177 24.73 -21.90 3.04
CA PRO A 177 25.03 -22.75 1.90
C PRO A 177 26.49 -22.67 1.43
N GLY A 178 27.05 -21.46 1.33
CA GLY A 178 28.44 -21.26 0.93
C GLY A 178 29.44 -21.89 1.90
N ILE A 179 29.21 -21.76 3.21
CA ILE A 179 30.02 -22.42 4.25
C ILE A 179 29.91 -23.95 4.13
N LEU A 180 28.70 -24.49 3.94
CA LEU A 180 28.48 -25.93 3.77
C LEU A 180 29.22 -26.49 2.55
N MET A 181 29.17 -25.78 1.42
CA MET A 181 29.95 -26.15 0.22
C MET A 181 31.46 -26.15 0.50
N GLY A 182 31.97 -25.13 1.18
CA GLY A 182 33.38 -25.07 1.58
C GLY A 182 33.80 -26.24 2.48
N LEU A 183 32.97 -26.58 3.47
CA LEU A 183 33.19 -27.75 4.35
C LEU A 183 33.15 -29.07 3.58
N ALA A 184 32.23 -29.21 2.61
CA ALA A 184 32.13 -30.38 1.74
C ALA A 184 33.41 -30.57 0.89
N LEU A 185 33.99 -29.49 0.37
CA LEU A 185 35.27 -29.56 -0.36
C LEU A 185 36.45 -29.90 0.55
N ILE A 186 36.48 -29.36 1.77
CA ILE A 186 37.48 -29.75 2.78
C ILE A 186 37.39 -31.24 3.10
N PHE A 187 36.18 -31.80 3.16
CA PHE A 187 35.98 -33.24 3.34
C PHE A 187 36.56 -34.05 2.17
N VAL A 188 36.35 -33.63 0.92
CA VAL A 188 36.98 -34.26 -0.27
C VAL A 188 38.51 -34.22 -0.19
N ILE A 189 39.09 -33.10 0.25
CA ILE A 189 40.55 -32.98 0.46
C ILE A 189 41.04 -34.01 1.49
N MET A 190 40.32 -34.20 2.59
CA MET A 190 40.70 -35.19 3.61
C MET A 190 40.69 -36.63 3.07
N ILE A 191 39.76 -36.95 2.18
CA ILE A 191 39.73 -38.26 1.50
C ILE A 191 40.94 -38.41 0.57
N GLU A 192 41.21 -37.41 -0.27
CA GLU A 192 42.31 -37.45 -1.25
C GLU A 192 43.67 -37.61 -0.55
N VAL A 193 43.88 -36.86 0.53
CA VAL A 193 45.11 -36.90 1.33
C VAL A 193 45.32 -38.27 1.97
N ARG A 194 44.25 -38.90 2.48
CA ARG A 194 44.33 -40.26 3.05
C ARG A 194 44.60 -41.30 1.97
N LYS A 195 43.96 -41.18 0.81
CA LYS A 195 44.09 -42.14 -0.30
C LYS A 195 45.48 -42.12 -0.93
N ASN A 196 46.06 -40.93 -1.12
CA ASN A 196 47.35 -40.75 -1.79
C ASN A 196 48.52 -40.55 -0.83
N GLY A 197 48.30 -40.65 0.49
CA GLY A 197 49.36 -40.58 1.49
C GLY A 197 50.08 -39.22 1.59
N ILE A 198 49.41 -38.11 1.26
CA ILE A 198 50.00 -36.77 1.19
C ILE A 198 50.39 -36.30 2.61
N GLN A 199 51.66 -35.92 2.79
CA GLN A 199 52.19 -35.47 4.08
C GLN A 199 52.15 -33.94 4.20
N PRO A 200 52.11 -33.38 5.42
CA PRO A 200 52.24 -31.94 5.62
C PRO A 200 53.63 -31.47 5.18
N THR A 201 53.66 -30.41 4.38
CA THR A 201 54.90 -29.85 3.82
C THR A 201 55.39 -28.60 4.53
N THR A 202 54.58 -28.02 5.42
CA THR A 202 54.93 -26.80 6.17
C THR A 202 54.97 -27.04 7.68
N LYS A 203 55.86 -26.34 8.38
CA LYS A 203 55.93 -26.35 9.85
C LYS A 203 54.84 -25.44 10.42
N LYS A 204 54.38 -25.76 11.64
CA LYS A 204 53.38 -24.94 12.36
C LYS A 204 53.95 -23.56 12.65
N ALA A 205 53.30 -22.52 12.13
CA ALA A 205 53.64 -21.13 12.40
C ALA A 205 53.40 -20.79 13.88
N SER A 206 54.25 -19.92 14.42
CA SER A 206 54.13 -19.36 15.77
C SER A 206 52.95 -18.39 15.86
N TRP A 207 52.45 -18.13 17.08
CA TRP A 207 51.39 -17.15 17.30
C TRP A 207 51.80 -15.73 16.85
N GLY A 208 53.07 -15.35 17.03
CA GLY A 208 53.58 -14.05 16.55
C GLY A 208 53.54 -13.92 15.03
N GLU A 209 53.87 -14.98 14.28
CA GLU A 209 53.76 -15.00 12.82
C GLU A 209 52.31 -14.90 12.35
N ARG A 210 51.37 -15.55 13.06
CA ARG A 210 49.93 -15.49 12.76
C ARG A 210 49.36 -14.09 12.95
N PHE A 211 49.66 -13.43 14.07
CA PHE A 211 49.19 -12.06 14.31
C PHE A 211 49.78 -11.07 13.31
N ARG A 212 51.06 -11.24 12.93
CA ARG A 212 51.67 -10.40 11.89
C ARG A 212 51.00 -10.63 10.53
N ALA A 213 50.75 -11.88 10.16
CA ALA A 213 50.06 -12.19 8.91
C ALA A 213 48.58 -11.74 8.92
N PHE A 214 47.91 -11.78 10.08
CA PHE A 214 46.57 -11.21 10.25
C PHE A 214 46.59 -9.70 10.05
N GLY A 215 47.53 -8.99 10.68
CA GLY A 215 47.71 -7.55 10.47
C GLY A 215 47.95 -7.19 9.00
N ASP A 216 48.75 -8.00 8.29
CA ASP A 216 48.98 -7.84 6.85
C ASP A 216 47.69 -8.03 6.02
N ALA A 217 46.76 -8.88 6.45
CA ALA A 217 45.54 -9.23 5.72
C ALA A 217 44.27 -8.50 6.22
N PHE A 218 44.36 -7.79 7.34
CA PHE A 218 43.23 -7.20 8.08
C PHE A 218 42.32 -6.36 7.18
N TRP A 219 42.90 -5.47 6.37
CA TRP A 219 42.15 -4.58 5.48
C TRP A 219 41.40 -5.34 4.38
N GLY A 220 41.84 -6.54 4.01
CA GLY A 220 41.11 -7.39 3.08
C GLY A 220 39.86 -8.02 3.74
N PHE A 221 39.99 -8.49 4.99
CA PHE A 221 38.87 -9.08 5.73
C PHE A 221 37.80 -8.07 6.14
N LEU A 222 38.19 -6.81 6.34
CA LEU A 222 37.26 -5.75 6.71
C LEU A 222 36.26 -5.43 5.58
N MET A 223 36.57 -5.77 4.32
CA MET A 223 35.69 -5.48 3.18
C MET A 223 34.32 -6.17 3.28
N PRO A 224 34.20 -7.52 3.38
CA PRO A 224 32.90 -8.15 3.60
C PRO A 224 32.16 -7.65 4.85
N VAL A 225 32.90 -7.26 5.90
CA VAL A 225 32.31 -6.72 7.14
C VAL A 225 31.73 -5.33 6.92
N ILE A 226 32.39 -4.45 6.16
CA ILE A 226 31.85 -3.13 5.80
C ILE A 226 30.59 -3.29 4.95
N ILE A 227 30.63 -4.18 3.95
CA ILE A 227 29.49 -4.38 3.04
C ILE A 227 28.31 -4.98 3.80
N LEU A 228 28.49 -6.15 4.44
CA LEU A 228 27.39 -6.83 5.12
C LEU A 228 26.97 -6.11 6.39
N GLY A 229 27.92 -5.62 7.20
CA GLY A 229 27.61 -4.88 8.42
C GLY A 229 26.97 -3.52 8.16
N GLY A 230 27.31 -2.85 7.05
CA GLY A 230 26.64 -1.62 6.64
C GLY A 230 25.21 -1.86 6.15
N ILE A 231 24.99 -2.95 5.41
CA ILE A 231 23.65 -3.34 4.93
C ILE A 231 22.75 -3.73 6.11
N TYR A 232 23.16 -4.70 6.93
CA TYR A 232 22.32 -5.16 8.05
C TYR A 232 22.28 -4.18 9.23
N GLY A 233 23.19 -3.21 9.28
CA GLY A 233 23.16 -2.11 10.25
C GLY A 233 22.27 -0.93 9.83
N GLY A 234 21.61 -1.00 8.65
CA GLY A 234 20.76 0.08 8.13
C GLY A 234 21.54 1.33 7.70
N ILE A 235 22.87 1.24 7.56
CA ILE A 235 23.72 2.40 7.19
C ILE A 235 23.76 2.58 5.68
N PHE A 236 23.79 1.48 4.92
CA PHE A 236 23.88 1.49 3.46
C PHE A 236 22.85 0.54 2.85
N THR A 237 22.22 0.96 1.75
CA THR A 237 21.56 0.03 0.83
C THR A 237 22.59 -0.87 0.14
N PRO A 238 22.21 -2.01 -0.46
CA PRO A 238 23.15 -2.88 -1.17
C PRO A 238 23.93 -2.17 -2.30
N THR A 239 23.30 -1.23 -3.01
CA THR A 239 23.95 -0.44 -4.06
C THR A 239 24.95 0.56 -3.48
N GLU A 240 24.60 1.25 -2.39
CA GLU A 240 25.51 2.16 -1.68
C GLU A 240 26.68 1.39 -1.08
N ALA A 241 26.44 0.21 -0.49
CA ALA A 241 27.48 -0.65 0.04
C ALA A 241 28.46 -1.08 -1.07
N ALA A 242 27.97 -1.33 -2.28
CA ALA A 242 28.82 -1.58 -3.44
C ALA A 242 29.69 -0.37 -3.79
N ALA A 243 29.14 0.84 -3.82
CA ALA A 243 29.90 2.07 -4.07
C ALA A 243 30.95 2.35 -2.96
N VAL A 244 30.57 2.19 -1.69
CA VAL A 244 31.48 2.28 -0.54
C VAL A 244 32.61 1.27 -0.66
N SER A 245 32.33 0.05 -1.12
CA SER A 245 33.35 -0.97 -1.35
C SER A 245 34.39 -0.54 -2.40
N VAL A 246 33.99 0.19 -3.45
CA VAL A 246 34.90 0.73 -4.46
C VAL A 246 35.81 1.79 -3.82
N VAL A 247 35.25 2.74 -3.07
CA VAL A 247 36.00 3.81 -2.41
C VAL A 247 36.98 3.24 -1.39
N TYR A 248 36.49 2.36 -0.50
CA TYR A 248 37.33 1.66 0.46
C TYR A 248 38.42 0.85 -0.25
N GLY A 249 38.09 0.22 -1.37
CA GLY A 249 39.05 -0.55 -2.13
C GLY A 249 40.17 0.25 -2.76
N LEU A 250 39.85 1.41 -3.32
CA LEU A 250 40.85 2.36 -3.81
C LEU A 250 41.72 2.86 -2.65
N PHE A 251 41.13 3.17 -1.50
CA PHE A 251 41.89 3.60 -0.33
C PHE A 251 42.89 2.53 0.13
N VAL A 252 42.43 1.29 0.30
CA VAL A 252 43.29 0.16 0.68
C VAL A 252 44.37 -0.09 -0.39
N GLY A 253 44.01 -0.10 -1.67
CA GLY A 253 44.92 -0.38 -2.77
C GLY A 253 45.98 0.70 -3.00
N MET A 254 45.60 1.97 -2.94
CA MET A 254 46.47 3.12 -3.27
C MET A 254 47.21 3.67 -2.05
N VAL A 255 46.58 3.75 -0.88
CA VAL A 255 47.14 4.42 0.30
C VAL A 255 47.82 3.45 1.25
N ILE A 256 47.14 2.35 1.58
CA ILE A 256 47.61 1.39 2.59
C ILE A 256 48.63 0.42 1.99
N TYR A 257 48.22 -0.38 1.01
CA TYR A 257 49.10 -1.36 0.38
C TYR A 257 49.99 -0.75 -0.70
N ARG A 258 49.57 0.38 -1.29
CA ARG A 258 50.31 1.11 -2.33
C ARG A 258 50.67 0.22 -3.54
N GLU A 259 49.80 -0.73 -3.85
CA GLU A 259 49.96 -1.64 -5.00
C GLU A 259 49.25 -1.12 -6.26
N VAL A 260 48.22 -0.28 -6.10
CA VAL A 260 47.48 0.34 -7.22
C VAL A 260 47.98 1.76 -7.44
N LYS A 261 48.46 2.08 -8.65
CA LYS A 261 48.85 3.44 -9.06
C LYS A 261 47.72 4.09 -9.86
N PHE A 262 47.71 5.42 -9.93
CA PHE A 262 46.74 6.16 -10.75
C PHE A 262 46.67 5.70 -12.22
N LYS A 263 47.78 5.23 -12.79
CA LYS A 263 47.81 4.71 -14.17
C LYS A 263 47.08 3.38 -14.32
N ASP A 264 47.05 2.56 -13.27
CA ASP A 264 46.40 1.25 -13.28
C ASP A 264 44.86 1.40 -13.23
N LEU A 265 44.35 2.57 -12.82
CA LEU A 265 42.91 2.84 -12.75
C LEU A 265 42.24 2.74 -14.13
N ILE A 266 42.92 3.16 -15.20
CA ILE A 266 42.38 3.06 -16.56
C ILE A 266 42.13 1.60 -16.91
N ASP A 267 43.13 0.73 -16.67
CA ASP A 267 43.01 -0.69 -16.96
C ASP A 267 41.89 -1.33 -16.12
N ILE A 268 41.81 -0.98 -14.83
CA ILE A 268 40.77 -1.45 -13.91
C ILE A 268 39.37 -1.02 -14.41
N PHE A 269 39.18 0.24 -14.80
CA PHE A 269 37.89 0.72 -15.30
C PHE A 269 37.52 0.05 -16.62
N VAL A 270 38.47 -0.12 -17.54
CA VAL A 270 38.22 -0.79 -18.83
C VAL A 270 37.86 -2.25 -18.63
N GLU A 271 38.56 -2.98 -17.74
CA GLU A 271 38.24 -4.37 -17.42
C GLU A 271 36.86 -4.51 -16.77
N SER A 272 36.54 -3.61 -15.84
CA SER A 272 35.23 -3.57 -15.17
C SER A 272 34.09 -3.22 -16.12
N ALA A 273 34.31 -2.27 -17.03
CA ALA A 273 33.33 -1.86 -18.05
C ALA A 273 33.05 -2.99 -19.05
N LYS A 274 34.06 -3.76 -19.46
CA LYS A 274 33.87 -4.93 -20.35
C LYS A 274 33.00 -5.99 -19.70
N THR A 275 33.28 -6.33 -18.44
CA THR A 275 32.49 -7.32 -17.69
C THR A 275 31.07 -6.82 -17.46
N THR A 276 30.91 -5.57 -17.02
CA THR A 276 29.58 -4.97 -16.81
C THR A 276 28.78 -4.89 -18.10
N GLY A 277 29.37 -4.41 -19.21
CA GLY A 277 28.68 -4.27 -20.48
C GLY A 277 28.16 -5.59 -21.04
N GLY A 278 28.92 -6.68 -20.87
CA GLY A 278 28.45 -8.02 -21.21
C GLY A 278 27.23 -8.45 -20.37
N ILE A 279 27.25 -8.20 -19.06
CA ILE A 279 26.13 -8.52 -18.16
C ILE A 279 24.90 -7.68 -18.53
N MET A 280 25.05 -6.36 -18.70
CA MET A 280 23.93 -5.46 -19.03
C MET A 280 23.31 -5.76 -20.40
N LEU A 281 24.10 -6.22 -21.38
CA LEU A 281 23.56 -6.66 -22.66
C LEU A 281 22.71 -7.93 -22.52
N ILE A 282 23.12 -8.87 -21.67
CA ILE A 282 22.31 -10.05 -21.34
C ILE A 282 21.00 -9.60 -20.69
N VAL A 283 21.06 -8.68 -19.71
CA VAL A 283 19.87 -8.15 -19.03
C VAL A 283 18.87 -7.53 -20.01
N ALA A 284 19.35 -6.69 -20.92
CA ALA A 284 18.51 -6.03 -21.93
C ALA A 284 17.75 -7.05 -22.79
N CYS A 285 18.48 -7.97 -23.42
CA CYS A 285 17.89 -8.97 -24.30
C CYS A 285 17.03 -10.00 -23.56
N ALA A 286 17.39 -10.34 -22.31
CA ALA A 286 16.63 -11.25 -21.48
C ALA A 286 15.31 -10.64 -21.02
N SER A 287 15.29 -9.34 -20.72
CA SER A 287 14.07 -8.64 -20.32
C SER A 287 13.05 -8.67 -21.47
N LEU A 288 13.51 -8.45 -22.70
CA LEU A 288 12.70 -8.63 -23.90
C LEU A 288 12.20 -10.07 -24.08
N PHE A 289 13.06 -11.08 -23.83
CA PHE A 289 12.66 -12.49 -23.90
C PHE A 289 11.61 -12.85 -22.83
N SER A 290 11.80 -12.37 -21.61
CA SER A 290 10.87 -12.52 -20.49
C SER A 290 9.51 -11.89 -20.79
N PHE A 291 9.52 -10.70 -21.39
CA PHE A 291 8.31 -10.02 -21.85
C PHE A 291 7.56 -10.86 -22.89
N VAL A 292 8.24 -11.37 -23.91
CA VAL A 292 7.62 -12.25 -24.92
C VAL A 292 7.08 -13.53 -24.28
N CYS A 293 7.80 -14.15 -23.34
CA CYS A 293 7.31 -15.32 -22.61
C CYS A 293 6.03 -15.05 -21.82
N THR A 294 5.95 -13.88 -21.18
CA THR A 294 4.80 -13.47 -20.38
C THR A 294 3.62 -13.11 -21.27
N LYS A 295 3.84 -12.20 -22.23
CA LYS A 295 2.81 -11.68 -23.14
C LYS A 295 2.10 -12.78 -23.93
N PHE A 296 2.81 -13.80 -24.39
CA PHE A 296 2.23 -14.87 -25.21
C PHE A 296 1.86 -16.12 -24.39
N GLY A 297 1.69 -16.00 -23.07
CA GLY A 297 1.20 -17.07 -22.20
C GLY A 297 2.13 -18.29 -22.13
N ILE A 298 3.41 -18.14 -22.49
CA ILE A 298 4.38 -19.24 -22.50
C ILE A 298 4.69 -19.67 -21.07
N SER A 299 4.81 -18.72 -20.15
CA SER A 299 5.01 -18.98 -18.72
C SER A 299 3.82 -19.72 -18.10
N GLN A 300 2.60 -19.42 -18.55
CA GLN A 300 1.37 -20.12 -18.11
C GLN A 300 1.32 -21.55 -18.62
N ALA A 301 1.55 -21.76 -19.93
CA ALA A 301 1.57 -23.10 -20.52
C ALA A 301 2.68 -23.98 -19.91
N ALA A 302 3.83 -23.41 -19.57
CA ALA A 302 4.88 -24.10 -18.83
C ALA A 302 4.42 -24.47 -17.41
N SER A 303 3.66 -23.58 -16.75
CA SER A 303 3.09 -23.82 -15.42
C SER A 303 2.04 -24.93 -15.41
N GLU A 304 1.14 -24.97 -16.40
CA GLU A 304 0.13 -26.03 -16.57
C GLU A 304 0.77 -27.38 -16.89
N LEU A 305 1.76 -27.39 -17.80
CA LEU A 305 2.50 -28.61 -18.14
C LEU A 305 3.30 -29.12 -16.94
N LEU A 306 3.95 -28.22 -16.18
CA LEU A 306 4.63 -28.60 -14.95
C LEU A 306 3.64 -29.05 -13.87
N GLY A 307 2.49 -28.41 -13.72
CA GLY A 307 1.43 -28.83 -12.79
C GLY A 307 0.87 -30.22 -13.11
N SER A 308 0.83 -30.60 -14.39
CA SER A 308 0.41 -31.94 -14.82
C SER A 308 1.42 -33.05 -14.46
N VAL A 309 2.70 -32.69 -14.24
CA VAL A 309 3.80 -33.63 -13.95
C VAL A 309 4.24 -33.56 -12.48
N ALA A 310 4.20 -32.38 -11.88
CA ALA A 310 4.68 -32.08 -10.54
C ALA A 310 3.49 -31.89 -9.59
N HIS A 311 2.86 -32.99 -9.20
CA HIS A 311 1.76 -33.00 -8.23
C HIS A 311 2.16 -32.60 -6.80
N ASN A 312 3.45 -32.31 -6.54
CA ASN A 312 3.98 -31.93 -5.22
C ASN A 312 5.31 -31.14 -5.38
N GLN A 313 5.54 -30.18 -4.50
CA GLN A 313 6.76 -29.36 -4.35
C GLN A 313 8.06 -30.17 -4.55
N PHE A 314 8.17 -31.38 -4.02
CA PHE A 314 9.37 -32.22 -4.14
C PHE A 314 9.76 -32.53 -5.59
N ILE A 315 8.78 -32.87 -6.43
CA ILE A 315 9.01 -33.24 -7.83
C ILE A 315 9.41 -32.01 -8.64
N PHE A 316 8.74 -30.87 -8.37
CA PHE A 316 9.08 -29.60 -8.99
C PHE A 316 10.54 -29.20 -8.70
N LEU A 317 10.94 -29.18 -7.43
CA LEU A 317 12.30 -28.82 -7.04
C LEU A 317 13.36 -29.76 -7.63
N LEU A 318 13.04 -31.06 -7.77
CA LEU A 318 13.93 -32.02 -8.43
C LEU A 318 14.11 -31.71 -9.92
N ILE A 319 13.01 -31.41 -10.63
CA ILE A 319 13.05 -31.03 -12.06
C ILE A 319 13.88 -29.74 -12.22
N VAL A 320 13.63 -28.75 -11.38
CA VAL A 320 14.35 -27.48 -11.36
C VAL A 320 15.85 -27.70 -11.16
N ASN A 321 16.25 -28.52 -10.18
CA ASN A 321 17.66 -28.84 -9.94
C ASN A 321 18.32 -29.44 -11.19
N VAL A 322 17.66 -30.40 -11.85
CA VAL A 322 18.19 -31.02 -13.06
C VAL A 322 18.35 -29.98 -14.18
N ILE A 323 17.36 -29.13 -14.39
CA ILE A 323 17.41 -28.08 -15.42
C ILE A 323 18.55 -27.10 -15.15
N PHE A 324 18.65 -26.55 -13.93
CA PHE A 324 19.70 -25.59 -13.60
C PHE A 324 21.10 -26.19 -13.63
N LEU A 325 21.28 -27.45 -13.21
CA LEU A 325 22.57 -28.14 -13.33
C LEU A 325 22.98 -28.26 -14.79
N ILE A 326 22.09 -28.72 -15.66
CA ILE A 326 22.36 -28.86 -17.10
C ILE A 326 22.64 -27.48 -17.71
N ALA A 327 21.83 -26.47 -17.38
CA ALA A 327 22.02 -25.11 -17.88
C ALA A 327 23.39 -24.54 -17.49
N GLY A 328 23.76 -24.64 -16.21
CA GLY A 328 25.04 -24.13 -15.72
C GLY A 328 26.25 -24.82 -16.33
N CYS A 329 26.09 -26.02 -16.91
CA CYS A 329 27.17 -26.66 -17.67
C CYS A 329 27.53 -25.90 -18.94
N PHE A 330 26.58 -25.24 -19.61
CA PHE A 330 26.76 -24.64 -20.93
C PHE A 330 26.87 -23.12 -20.91
N ILE A 331 26.15 -22.46 -20.02
CA ILE A 331 26.03 -21.00 -19.95
C ILE A 331 26.41 -20.49 -18.56
N ASP A 332 26.78 -19.21 -18.46
CA ASP A 332 27.10 -18.59 -17.18
C ASP A 332 25.86 -18.43 -16.29
N ALA A 333 26.08 -18.22 -14.99
CA ALA A 333 24.99 -18.20 -14.00
C ALA A 333 24.02 -17.05 -14.23
N ASN A 334 24.51 -15.87 -14.61
CA ASN A 334 23.66 -14.70 -14.81
C ASN A 334 22.75 -14.93 -16.02
N SER A 335 23.30 -15.42 -17.14
CA SER A 335 22.51 -15.81 -18.31
C SER A 335 21.45 -16.85 -17.98
N ALA A 336 21.81 -17.88 -17.20
CA ALA A 336 20.85 -18.93 -16.83
C ALA A 336 19.71 -18.41 -15.94
N MET A 337 20.00 -17.54 -14.98
CA MET A 337 18.96 -16.93 -14.13
C MET A 337 17.94 -16.18 -14.98
N TYR A 338 18.40 -15.35 -15.91
CA TYR A 338 17.54 -14.60 -16.81
C TYR A 338 16.66 -15.45 -17.73
N ILE A 339 17.12 -16.66 -18.08
CA ILE A 339 16.36 -17.57 -18.96
C ILE A 339 15.33 -18.35 -18.16
N PHE A 340 15.74 -18.96 -17.06
CA PHE A 340 14.92 -19.98 -16.39
C PHE A 340 14.06 -19.42 -15.26
N ILE A 341 14.48 -18.35 -14.58
CA ILE A 341 13.72 -17.81 -13.46
C ILE A 341 12.34 -17.29 -13.89
N PRO A 342 12.19 -16.47 -14.95
CA PRO A 342 10.86 -16.01 -15.37
C PRO A 342 9.89 -17.15 -15.71
N ILE A 343 10.42 -18.28 -16.19
CA ILE A 343 9.63 -19.48 -16.54
C ILE A 343 9.21 -20.25 -15.29
N MET A 344 10.08 -20.34 -14.28
CA MET A 344 9.87 -21.17 -13.10
C MET A 344 9.25 -20.41 -11.92
N LEU A 345 9.37 -19.09 -11.88
CA LEU A 345 8.91 -18.24 -10.77
C LEU A 345 7.40 -18.33 -10.56
N PRO A 346 6.53 -18.29 -11.60
CA PRO A 346 5.08 -18.44 -11.39
C PRO A 346 4.72 -19.78 -10.73
N VAL A 347 5.37 -20.87 -11.15
CA VAL A 347 5.18 -22.20 -10.56
C VAL A 347 5.67 -22.26 -9.11
N CYS A 348 6.80 -21.61 -8.82
CA CYS A 348 7.35 -21.52 -7.47
C CYS A 348 6.37 -20.79 -6.53
N LYS A 349 5.80 -19.65 -6.99
CA LYS A 349 4.78 -18.88 -6.26
C LYS A 349 3.50 -19.73 -6.05
N ALA A 350 3.00 -20.38 -7.10
CA ALA A 350 1.80 -21.21 -7.04
C ALA A 350 1.93 -22.38 -6.05
N LEU A 351 3.13 -22.96 -5.95
CA LEU A 351 3.41 -24.02 -4.99
C LEU A 351 3.70 -23.51 -3.58
N GLY A 352 3.75 -22.19 -3.33
CA GLY A 352 4.03 -21.62 -2.02
C GLY A 352 5.47 -21.83 -1.53
N TYR A 353 6.43 -22.02 -2.45
CA TYR A 353 7.83 -22.22 -2.07
C TYR A 353 8.54 -20.88 -1.94
N ASP A 354 9.26 -20.69 -0.83
CA ASP A 354 9.94 -19.44 -0.47
C ASP A 354 10.91 -18.98 -1.59
N LEU A 355 10.75 -17.72 -2.01
CA LEU A 355 11.46 -17.15 -3.15
C LEU A 355 12.95 -16.93 -2.86
N VAL A 356 13.33 -16.59 -1.62
CA VAL A 356 14.75 -16.49 -1.24
C VAL A 356 15.36 -17.88 -1.26
N ALA A 357 14.70 -18.88 -0.67
CA ALA A 357 15.17 -20.27 -0.72
C ALA A 357 15.32 -20.77 -2.16
N PHE A 358 14.39 -20.40 -3.06
CA PHE A 358 14.43 -20.74 -4.47
C PHE A 358 15.64 -20.12 -5.18
N GLY A 359 15.91 -18.83 -4.93
CA GLY A 359 17.06 -18.13 -5.46
C GLY A 359 18.40 -18.67 -4.97
N ILE A 360 18.51 -19.03 -3.68
CA ILE A 360 19.69 -19.72 -3.15
C ILE A 360 19.89 -21.07 -3.82
N LEU A 361 18.83 -21.88 -3.95
CA LEU A 361 18.87 -23.16 -4.65
C LEU A 361 19.33 -23.02 -6.10
N ALA A 362 18.77 -22.07 -6.84
CA ALA A 362 19.13 -21.84 -8.24
C ALA A 362 20.61 -21.43 -8.35
N THR A 363 21.09 -20.58 -7.43
CA THR A 363 22.49 -20.14 -7.42
C THR A 363 23.45 -21.28 -7.09
N VAL A 364 23.12 -22.15 -6.12
CA VAL A 364 23.94 -23.33 -5.79
C VAL A 364 23.98 -24.32 -6.96
N ASN A 365 22.85 -24.56 -7.64
CA ASN A 365 22.83 -25.39 -8.85
C ASN A 365 23.78 -24.84 -9.92
N LEU A 366 23.69 -23.54 -10.20
CA LEU A 366 24.52 -22.90 -11.23
C LEU A 366 26.00 -22.88 -10.84
N ALA A 367 26.32 -22.73 -9.56
CA ALA A 367 27.69 -22.84 -9.07
C ALA A 367 28.28 -24.25 -9.32
N ILE A 368 27.46 -25.30 -9.17
CA ILE A 368 27.86 -26.67 -9.49
C ILE A 368 27.96 -26.85 -11.02
N GLY A 369 27.02 -26.29 -11.78
CA GLY A 369 27.02 -26.33 -13.24
C GLY A 369 28.31 -25.73 -13.85
N GLN A 370 28.79 -24.61 -13.31
CA GLN A 370 30.03 -23.95 -13.78
C GLN A 370 31.30 -24.80 -13.68
N VAL A 371 31.24 -25.93 -12.98
CA VAL A 371 32.35 -26.87 -12.80
C VAL A 371 32.00 -28.28 -13.28
N THR A 372 30.85 -28.45 -13.94
CA THR A 372 30.34 -29.72 -14.46
C THR A 372 30.55 -29.81 -15.98
N PRO A 373 31.16 -30.90 -16.51
CA PRO A 373 31.28 -31.12 -17.95
C PRO A 373 29.89 -31.19 -18.64
N PRO A 374 29.75 -30.80 -19.92
CA PRO A 374 30.81 -30.78 -20.95
C PRO A 374 31.60 -29.48 -21.09
N VAL A 375 31.05 -28.32 -20.71
CA VAL A 375 31.75 -27.04 -20.81
C VAL A 375 32.28 -26.61 -19.44
N GLY A 376 31.44 -26.10 -18.54
CA GLY A 376 31.85 -25.69 -17.20
C GLY A 376 32.92 -24.58 -17.23
N VAL A 377 32.48 -23.32 -17.30
CA VAL A 377 33.36 -22.15 -17.53
C VAL A 377 34.57 -22.10 -16.57
N ASN A 378 34.39 -22.48 -15.29
CA ASN A 378 35.49 -22.46 -14.32
C ASN A 378 36.55 -23.52 -14.61
N LEU A 379 36.17 -24.67 -15.19
CA LEU A 379 37.13 -25.68 -15.64
C LEU A 379 38.01 -25.11 -16.76
N PHE A 380 37.42 -24.42 -17.72
CA PHE A 380 38.13 -23.80 -18.85
C PHE A 380 39.10 -22.71 -18.41
N VAL A 381 38.69 -21.86 -17.46
CA VAL A 381 39.62 -20.86 -16.90
C VAL A 381 40.74 -21.56 -16.13
N ALA A 382 40.45 -22.62 -15.37
CA ALA A 382 41.47 -23.30 -14.58
C ALA A 382 42.52 -24.02 -15.45
N ILE A 383 42.11 -24.66 -16.56
CA ILE A 383 43.08 -25.30 -17.49
C ILE A 383 43.95 -24.28 -18.24
N SER A 384 43.51 -23.04 -18.37
CA SER A 384 44.30 -21.97 -19.02
C SER A 384 45.49 -21.50 -18.17
N ILE A 385 45.52 -21.86 -16.89
CA ILE A 385 46.55 -21.45 -15.94
C ILE A 385 47.80 -22.32 -16.10
N LYS A 386 48.92 -21.65 -16.36
CA LYS A 386 50.22 -22.32 -16.52
C LYS A 386 50.76 -22.80 -15.17
N ILE A 387 50.97 -24.11 -15.05
CA ILE A 387 51.50 -24.73 -13.82
C ILE A 387 53.04 -24.75 -13.85
N LYS A 388 53.62 -25.33 -14.91
CA LYS A 388 55.07 -25.44 -15.14
C LYS A 388 55.36 -25.48 -16.64
N LYS A 389 56.60 -25.23 -17.07
CA LYS A 389 57.00 -25.42 -18.48
C LYS A 389 56.72 -26.88 -18.90
N GLY A 390 55.68 -27.10 -19.72
CA GLY A 390 55.33 -28.39 -20.31
C GLY A 390 54.30 -29.24 -19.55
N LEU A 391 53.69 -28.72 -18.46
CA LEU A 391 52.64 -29.42 -17.71
C LEU A 391 51.30 -28.71 -17.93
N GLU A 392 50.47 -29.28 -18.81
CA GLU A 392 49.12 -28.81 -19.14
C GLU A 392 48.11 -29.89 -18.74
N VAL A 393 46.99 -29.46 -18.14
CA VAL A 393 45.90 -30.36 -17.76
C VAL A 393 44.87 -30.34 -18.87
N SER A 394 44.58 -31.51 -19.46
CA SER A 394 43.55 -31.60 -20.48
C SER A 394 42.15 -31.56 -19.87
N LEU A 395 41.16 -31.15 -20.67
CA LEU A 395 39.74 -31.18 -20.26
C LEU A 395 39.34 -32.58 -19.77
N GLN A 396 39.80 -33.65 -20.43
CA GLN A 396 39.48 -35.01 -20.02
C GLN A 396 40.05 -35.38 -18.63
N GLN A 397 41.23 -34.87 -18.28
CA GLN A 397 41.86 -35.13 -16.99
C GLN A 397 41.14 -34.39 -15.86
N ILE A 398 40.84 -33.10 -16.05
CA ILE A 398 40.14 -32.29 -15.05
C ILE A 398 38.68 -32.76 -14.87
N SER A 399 37.98 -33.12 -15.96
CA SER A 399 36.60 -33.61 -15.91
C SER A 399 36.44 -34.89 -15.09
N LYS A 400 37.47 -35.75 -15.03
CA LYS A 400 37.48 -36.92 -14.14
C LYS A 400 37.83 -36.54 -12.70
N ALA A 401 38.76 -35.60 -12.53
CA ALA A 401 39.24 -35.17 -11.21
C ALA A 401 38.18 -34.38 -10.41
N VAL A 402 37.26 -33.68 -11.09
CA VAL A 402 36.24 -32.85 -10.45
C VAL A 402 35.04 -33.64 -9.91
N VAL A 403 34.80 -34.87 -10.39
CA VAL A 403 33.62 -35.68 -10.03
C VAL A 403 33.40 -35.83 -8.52
N PRO A 404 34.42 -36.15 -7.68
CA PRO A 404 34.22 -36.25 -6.24
C PRO A 404 33.79 -34.93 -5.59
N MET A 405 34.22 -33.80 -6.16
CA MET A 405 33.89 -32.46 -5.68
C MET A 405 32.46 -32.09 -6.07
N ILE A 406 32.05 -32.40 -7.31
CA ILE A 406 30.66 -32.27 -7.76
C ILE A 406 29.73 -33.11 -6.88
N ALA A 407 30.08 -34.37 -6.62
CA ALA A 407 29.26 -35.25 -5.78
C ALA A 407 29.08 -34.68 -4.36
N ALA A 408 30.14 -34.12 -3.77
CA ALA A 408 30.06 -33.47 -2.47
C ALA A 408 29.16 -32.22 -2.49
N CYS A 409 29.27 -31.38 -3.52
CA CYS A 409 28.40 -30.21 -3.66
C CYS A 409 26.94 -30.57 -3.99
N ILE A 410 26.68 -31.67 -4.72
CA ILE A 410 25.32 -32.17 -4.97
C ILE A 410 24.65 -32.58 -3.64
N ILE A 411 25.39 -33.18 -2.71
CA ILE A 411 24.84 -33.49 -1.38
C ILE A 411 24.40 -32.20 -0.66
N VAL A 412 25.23 -31.16 -0.71
CA VAL A 412 24.87 -29.84 -0.15
C VAL A 412 23.67 -29.24 -0.87
N LEU A 413 23.61 -29.33 -2.20
CA LEU A 413 22.46 -28.90 -2.99
C LEU A 413 21.17 -29.59 -2.52
N LEU A 414 21.17 -30.92 -2.39
CA LEU A 414 19.99 -31.65 -1.92
C LEU A 414 19.58 -31.24 -0.50
N MET A 415 20.54 -30.95 0.38
CA MET A 415 20.24 -30.39 1.70
C MET A 415 19.58 -29.02 1.59
N VAL A 416 20.14 -28.09 0.80
CA VAL A 416 19.60 -26.74 0.60
C VAL A 416 18.22 -26.78 -0.06
N THR A 417 17.99 -27.73 -0.98
CA THR A 417 16.71 -27.90 -1.68
C THR A 417 15.61 -28.40 -0.76
N TYR A 418 15.87 -29.43 0.05
CA TYR A 418 14.81 -30.06 0.84
C TYR A 418 14.76 -29.56 2.29
N ILE A 419 15.70 -28.72 2.70
CA ILE A 419 15.72 -28.06 4.01
C ILE A 419 15.85 -26.53 3.78
N PRO A 420 14.77 -25.84 3.36
CA PRO A 420 14.79 -24.40 3.04
C PRO A 420 15.35 -23.51 4.16
N GLN A 421 15.26 -23.97 5.40
CA GLN A 421 15.70 -23.34 6.64
C GLN A 421 17.21 -23.06 6.62
N ILE A 422 17.98 -23.84 5.85
CA ILE A 422 19.41 -23.57 5.61
C ILE A 422 19.57 -22.22 4.90
N SER A 423 18.66 -21.88 3.99
CA SER A 423 18.67 -20.63 3.22
C SER A 423 17.94 -19.49 3.93
N VAL A 424 16.85 -19.77 4.66
CA VAL A 424 15.97 -18.71 5.19
C VAL A 424 16.19 -18.35 6.65
N CYS A 425 16.90 -19.16 7.43
CA CYS A 425 17.07 -18.92 8.88
C CYS A 425 17.81 -17.61 9.19
N LEU A 426 18.92 -17.33 8.48
CA LEU A 426 19.67 -16.09 8.67
C LEU A 426 18.92 -14.85 8.15
N PRO A 427 18.34 -14.86 6.92
CA PRO A 427 17.49 -13.78 6.44
C PRO A 427 16.37 -13.41 7.42
N LYS A 428 15.58 -14.40 7.87
CA LYS A 428 14.47 -14.14 8.80
C LYS A 428 14.94 -13.59 10.14
N ALA A 429 16.12 -14.00 10.61
CA ALA A 429 16.70 -13.49 11.85
C ALA A 429 17.18 -12.04 11.74
N PHE A 430 17.64 -11.60 10.56
CA PHE A 430 18.09 -10.21 10.34
C PHE A 430 16.96 -9.28 9.90
N ALA A 431 16.02 -9.76 9.09
CA ALA A 431 14.94 -8.95 8.54
C ALA A 431 13.68 -8.91 9.45
N GLY A 432 13.40 -9.96 10.23
CA GLY A 432 12.18 -10.00 11.03
C GLY A 432 10.92 -9.92 10.15
N SER A 433 10.09 -8.90 10.36
CA SER A 433 8.87 -8.64 9.58
C SER A 433 9.14 -8.10 8.17
N SER A 434 10.32 -7.56 7.87
CA SER A 434 10.68 -7.04 6.54
C SER A 434 11.22 -8.10 5.56
N TYR A 435 11.07 -9.38 5.91
CA TYR A 435 11.53 -10.50 5.10
C TYR A 435 10.71 -10.67 3.82
N THR A 436 11.37 -10.64 2.66
CA THR A 436 10.71 -10.60 1.34
C THR A 436 10.50 -11.96 0.67
N GLY A 437 10.94 -13.06 1.30
CA GLY A 437 10.97 -14.39 0.68
C GLY A 437 9.66 -15.20 0.77
N THR A 438 8.71 -14.80 1.62
CA THR A 438 7.44 -15.53 1.78
C THR A 438 6.53 -15.33 0.58
N SER A 439 6.44 -16.33 -0.32
CA SER A 439 5.34 -16.40 -1.27
C SER A 439 4.08 -16.80 -0.50
N LYS A 440 3.13 -15.89 -0.32
CA LYS A 440 1.78 -16.29 0.09
C LYS A 440 1.22 -17.20 -1.01
N LEU A 441 0.75 -18.39 -0.65
CA LEU A 441 0.02 -19.27 -1.56
C LEU A 441 -1.21 -18.53 -2.06
N ALA A 442 -1.45 -18.53 -3.36
CA ALA A 442 -2.75 -18.20 -3.97
C ALA A 442 -3.79 -19.30 -3.69
N GLY A 443 -3.85 -19.81 -2.46
CA GLY A 443 -4.60 -21.03 -2.13
C GLY A 443 -4.51 -21.43 -0.65
N SER A 444 -4.53 -20.45 0.25
CA SER A 444 -4.99 -20.57 1.63
C SER A 444 -4.99 -19.15 2.21
N THR A 445 -6.09 -18.43 1.99
CA THR A 445 -6.46 -17.24 2.73
C THR A 445 -6.73 -17.63 4.19
N ASP A 446 -5.65 -17.81 4.96
CA ASP A 446 -5.65 -17.41 6.37
C ASP A 446 -5.02 -16.01 6.40
N SER A 447 -5.70 -15.08 5.71
CA SER A 447 -5.78 -13.73 6.19
C SER A 447 -6.91 -13.74 7.19
N THR A 448 -6.59 -13.65 8.48
CA THR A 448 -7.50 -12.99 9.42
C THR A 448 -7.54 -11.51 9.01
N ALA A 449 -8.18 -11.23 7.89
CA ALA A 449 -9.03 -10.05 7.80
C ALA A 449 -10.07 -10.27 8.90
N GLY A 450 -10.28 -9.28 9.76
CA GLY A 450 -11.47 -9.33 10.61
C GLY A 450 -12.65 -9.57 9.69
N ASP A 451 -13.50 -10.54 10.02
CA ASP A 451 -14.83 -10.64 9.46
C ASP A 451 -15.55 -9.33 9.84
N SER A 452 -15.33 -8.30 9.04
CA SER A 452 -16.10 -7.06 9.02
C SER A 452 -17.38 -7.38 8.26
N SER A 453 -18.49 -7.25 8.96
CA SER A 453 -19.81 -7.49 8.40
C SER A 453 -20.18 -6.39 7.41
N SER A 454 -19.79 -6.57 6.15
CA SER A 454 -20.54 -6.08 5.00
C SER A 454 -20.73 -7.27 4.03
N GLU A 455 -21.77 -8.06 4.28
CA GLU A 455 -22.09 -9.25 3.47
C GLU A 455 -22.36 -8.94 1.98
N ASP A 456 -22.48 -7.67 1.58
CA ASP A 456 -22.95 -7.30 0.24
C ASP A 456 -21.88 -7.49 -0.85
N TYR A 457 -20.69 -6.89 -0.78
CA TYR A 457 -19.72 -6.96 -1.90
C TYR A 457 -19.00 -8.31 -2.05
N ASN A 458 -19.13 -9.21 -1.05
CA ASN A 458 -18.45 -10.51 -1.05
C ASN A 458 -19.24 -11.62 -1.76
N VAL A 459 -20.53 -11.41 -2.02
CA VAL A 459 -21.45 -12.41 -2.57
C VAL A 459 -22.02 -11.92 -3.89
N ILE A 460 -22.09 -12.82 -4.88
CA ILE A 460 -22.74 -12.60 -6.18
C ILE A 460 -23.67 -13.77 -6.49
N GLY A 461 -24.73 -13.51 -7.26
CA GLY A 461 -25.66 -14.56 -7.70
C GLY A 461 -24.99 -15.63 -8.57
N ASP A 462 -25.54 -16.84 -8.60
CA ASP A 462 -25.18 -17.86 -9.58
C ASP A 462 -25.89 -17.57 -10.90
N TYR A 463 -25.10 -17.24 -11.93
CA TYR A 463 -25.54 -16.90 -13.28
C TYR A 463 -24.91 -17.83 -14.33
N SER A 464 -24.54 -19.04 -13.92
CA SER A 464 -23.86 -20.02 -14.77
C SER A 464 -24.73 -20.53 -15.94
N ASP A 465 -26.05 -20.33 -15.86
CA ASP A 465 -27.04 -20.73 -16.87
C ASP A 465 -27.20 -19.73 -18.04
N LEU A 466 -26.58 -18.54 -17.96
CA LEU A 466 -26.65 -17.50 -18.99
C LEU A 466 -25.82 -17.78 -20.25
N GLY A 467 -25.31 -19.00 -20.43
CA GLY A 467 -24.64 -19.43 -21.66
C GLY A 467 -23.26 -18.80 -21.88
N TRP A 468 -22.48 -18.61 -20.82
CA TRP A 468 -21.12 -18.07 -20.88
C TRP A 468 -20.17 -18.93 -21.74
N GLU A 469 -19.43 -18.29 -22.64
CA GLU A 469 -18.30 -18.92 -23.32
C GLU A 469 -17.07 -18.95 -22.41
N GLU A 470 -16.21 -19.96 -22.61
CA GLU A 470 -14.97 -20.09 -21.83
C GLU A 470 -13.94 -19.07 -22.33
N GLN A 471 -13.60 -18.10 -21.48
CA GLN A 471 -12.76 -16.96 -21.84
C GLN A 471 -11.85 -16.53 -20.69
N THR A 472 -10.75 -15.86 -21.05
CA THR A 472 -9.81 -15.27 -20.09
C THR A 472 -9.64 -13.80 -20.41
N TRP A 473 -9.88 -12.95 -19.41
CA TRP A 473 -9.70 -11.51 -19.51
C TRP A 473 -8.46 -11.10 -18.71
N ASN A 474 -7.59 -10.31 -19.32
CA ASN A 474 -6.44 -9.74 -18.62
C ASN A 474 -6.85 -8.39 -18.02
N PHE A 475 -6.75 -8.32 -16.69
CA PHE A 475 -6.90 -7.10 -15.91
C PHE A 475 -5.53 -6.42 -15.75
N ALA A 476 -5.44 -5.12 -16.00
CA ALA A 476 -4.21 -4.33 -15.81
C ALA A 476 -4.41 -3.17 -14.82
N CYS A 477 -3.39 -2.88 -14.02
CA CYS A 477 -3.33 -1.68 -13.18
C CYS A 477 -1.87 -1.22 -13.01
N SER A 478 -1.68 0.06 -12.65
CA SER A 478 -0.35 0.69 -12.59
C SER A 478 0.44 0.46 -11.30
N THR A 479 -0.23 0.03 -10.23
CA THR A 479 0.33 -0.15 -8.88
C THR A 479 0.77 -1.59 -8.62
N THR A 480 1.45 -1.87 -7.51
CA THR A 480 2.04 -3.20 -7.21
C THR A 480 0.98 -4.27 -6.88
N GLU A 481 1.37 -5.56 -6.88
CA GLU A 481 0.49 -6.70 -6.56
C GLU A 481 -0.19 -6.58 -5.18
N THR A 482 0.37 -5.78 -4.26
CA THR A 482 -0.19 -5.60 -2.90
C THR A 482 -1.15 -4.41 -2.78
N SER A 483 -1.27 -3.59 -3.83
CA SER A 483 -2.11 -2.39 -3.85
C SER A 483 -3.61 -2.72 -3.85
N THR A 484 -4.42 -1.75 -3.41
CA THR A 484 -5.89 -1.84 -3.45
C THR A 484 -6.40 -2.05 -4.88
N TRP A 485 -5.75 -1.45 -5.88
CA TRP A 485 -6.16 -1.57 -7.28
C TRP A 485 -6.02 -3.02 -7.79
N ALA A 486 -4.93 -3.70 -7.42
CA ALA A 486 -4.71 -5.08 -7.79
C ALA A 486 -5.72 -6.01 -7.08
N LYS A 487 -5.98 -5.76 -5.80
CA LYS A 487 -6.98 -6.49 -5.00
C LYS A 487 -8.40 -6.31 -5.56
N ALA A 488 -8.76 -5.13 -6.08
CA ALA A 488 -10.03 -4.91 -6.77
C ALA A 488 -10.17 -5.78 -8.02
N GLY A 489 -9.10 -5.89 -8.82
CA GLY A 489 -9.05 -6.79 -9.97
C GLY A 489 -9.17 -8.27 -9.59
N GLU A 490 -8.56 -8.67 -8.47
CA GLU A 490 -8.67 -10.04 -7.93
C GLU A 490 -10.10 -10.33 -7.44
N GLN A 491 -10.71 -9.37 -6.73
CA GLN A 491 -12.09 -9.48 -6.25
C GLN A 491 -13.09 -9.56 -7.41
N PHE A 492 -12.96 -8.69 -8.42
CA PHE A 492 -13.74 -8.80 -9.65
C PHE A 492 -13.58 -10.17 -10.32
N GLY A 493 -12.34 -10.67 -10.39
CA GLY A 493 -12.05 -11.99 -10.94
C GLY A 493 -12.73 -13.13 -10.18
N ARG A 494 -12.68 -13.09 -8.85
CA ARG A 494 -13.37 -14.07 -8.00
C ARG A 494 -14.88 -14.04 -8.22
N LEU A 495 -15.48 -12.85 -8.21
CA LEU A 495 -16.93 -12.68 -8.42
C LEU A 495 -17.35 -13.18 -9.81
N MET A 496 -16.58 -12.88 -10.86
CA MET A 496 -16.85 -13.39 -12.21
C MET A 496 -16.69 -14.91 -12.31
N GLU A 497 -15.70 -15.51 -11.65
CA GLU A 497 -15.56 -16.97 -11.63
C GLU A 497 -16.74 -17.64 -10.90
N GLU A 498 -17.18 -17.10 -9.76
CA GLU A 498 -18.32 -17.60 -9.00
C GLU A 498 -19.62 -17.47 -9.80
N ALA A 499 -19.91 -16.27 -10.31
CA ALA A 499 -21.12 -15.95 -11.06
C ALA A 499 -21.26 -16.78 -12.34
N THR A 500 -20.16 -17.12 -13.00
CA THR A 500 -20.19 -17.79 -14.31
C THR A 500 -19.98 -19.30 -14.22
N GLY A 501 -19.83 -19.86 -13.01
CA GLY A 501 -19.48 -21.27 -12.81
C GLY A 501 -18.09 -21.62 -13.35
N GLY A 502 -17.16 -20.68 -13.30
CA GLY A 502 -15.77 -20.81 -13.77
C GLY A 502 -15.62 -20.73 -15.29
N LYS A 503 -16.48 -19.99 -16.00
CA LYS A 503 -16.37 -19.80 -17.46
C LYS A 503 -15.60 -18.56 -17.85
N VAL A 504 -15.68 -17.52 -17.05
CA VAL A 504 -14.89 -16.29 -17.22
C VAL A 504 -13.79 -16.29 -16.18
N HIS A 505 -12.55 -16.28 -16.63
CA HIS A 505 -11.36 -16.18 -15.78
C HIS A 505 -10.71 -14.81 -15.93
N VAL A 506 -10.38 -14.15 -14.82
CA VAL A 506 -9.68 -12.86 -14.85
C VAL A 506 -8.25 -13.04 -14.36
N LYS A 507 -7.27 -12.60 -15.15
CA LYS A 507 -5.85 -12.63 -14.80
C LYS A 507 -5.37 -11.22 -14.50
N VAL A 508 -4.89 -11.00 -13.28
CA VAL A 508 -4.43 -9.69 -12.80
C VAL A 508 -2.95 -9.50 -13.14
N TYR A 509 -2.64 -8.39 -13.83
CA TYR A 509 -1.30 -7.95 -14.16
C TYR A 509 -1.07 -6.56 -13.56
N ALA A 510 -0.49 -6.54 -12.37
CA ALA A 510 -0.13 -5.32 -11.66
C ALA A 510 1.10 -4.63 -12.29
N ALA A 511 1.41 -3.41 -11.84
CA ALA A 511 2.58 -2.61 -12.21
C ALA A 511 2.76 -2.42 -13.73
N ASP A 512 1.65 -2.36 -14.47
CA ASP A 512 1.63 -2.23 -15.93
C ASP A 512 2.55 -3.27 -16.61
N GLN A 513 2.58 -4.50 -16.08
CA GLN A 513 3.42 -5.59 -16.57
C GLN A 513 3.21 -5.88 -18.06
N LEU A 514 2.00 -5.67 -18.57
CA LEU A 514 1.65 -5.88 -19.98
C LEU A 514 2.15 -4.75 -20.91
N THR A 515 2.50 -3.60 -20.34
CA THR A 515 2.88 -2.36 -21.07
C THR A 515 4.18 -1.76 -20.54
N ASN A 516 5.03 -2.58 -19.89
CA ASN A 516 6.37 -2.23 -19.40
C ASN A 516 6.41 -1.07 -18.40
N GLY A 517 5.39 -0.91 -17.56
CA GLY A 517 5.35 0.21 -16.62
C GLY A 517 4.85 1.52 -17.23
N ASN A 518 4.42 1.52 -18.52
CA ASN A 518 3.87 2.70 -19.18
C ASN A 518 2.34 2.72 -19.05
N GLN A 519 1.87 3.67 -18.26
CA GLN A 519 0.47 3.81 -17.85
C GLN A 519 -0.45 4.19 -19.04
N SER A 520 0.02 5.08 -19.92
CA SER A 520 -0.74 5.46 -21.12
C SER A 520 -0.84 4.31 -22.11
N GLU A 521 0.23 3.53 -22.30
CA GLU A 521 0.16 2.32 -23.13
C GLU A 521 -0.84 1.30 -22.57
N GLY A 522 -1.00 1.23 -21.24
CA GLY A 522 -2.00 0.38 -20.55
C GLY A 522 -3.44 0.73 -20.98
N ILE A 523 -3.80 2.01 -20.89
CA ILE A 523 -5.10 2.52 -21.34
C ILE A 523 -5.30 2.31 -22.84
N GLN A 524 -4.26 2.54 -23.65
CA GLN A 524 -4.36 2.30 -25.10
C GLN A 524 -4.56 0.82 -25.41
N ALA A 525 -3.93 -0.09 -24.67
CA ALA A 525 -4.15 -1.53 -24.80
C ALA A 525 -5.58 -1.94 -24.43
N LEU A 526 -6.17 -1.30 -23.40
CA LEU A 526 -7.57 -1.49 -23.02
C LEU A 526 -8.52 -1.04 -24.13
N MET A 527 -8.33 0.16 -24.70
CA MET A 527 -9.14 0.67 -25.82
C MET A 527 -9.09 -0.27 -27.02
N ASN A 528 -7.94 -0.90 -27.27
CA ASN A 528 -7.78 -1.89 -28.35
C ASN A 528 -8.34 -3.28 -28.00
N GLY A 529 -8.56 -3.59 -26.71
CA GLY A 529 -8.97 -4.91 -26.24
C GLY A 529 -7.88 -5.99 -26.33
N ASP A 530 -6.61 -5.63 -26.56
CA ASP A 530 -5.46 -6.56 -26.63
C ASP A 530 -4.14 -5.87 -26.23
N PRO A 531 -3.35 -6.42 -25.28
CA PRO A 531 -3.62 -7.60 -24.47
C PRO A 531 -4.53 -7.36 -23.27
N VAL A 532 -4.99 -6.13 -23.04
CA VAL A 532 -5.78 -5.74 -21.86
C VAL A 532 -7.26 -5.69 -22.21
N GLN A 533 -8.09 -6.42 -21.47
CA GLN A 533 -9.54 -6.38 -21.64
C GLN A 533 -10.23 -5.56 -20.54
N ILE A 534 -9.60 -5.51 -19.36
CA ILE A 534 -10.13 -4.82 -18.19
C ILE A 534 -8.98 -4.05 -17.54
N SER A 535 -9.25 -2.89 -16.99
CA SER A 535 -8.25 -2.17 -16.22
C SER A 535 -8.84 -1.31 -15.12
N LEU A 536 -7.97 -0.95 -14.18
CA LEU A 536 -8.23 0.06 -13.18
C LEU A 536 -7.10 1.09 -13.22
N HIS A 537 -7.40 2.29 -13.71
CA HIS A 537 -6.43 3.37 -13.87
C HIS A 537 -6.99 4.73 -13.44
N SER A 538 -6.09 5.59 -12.94
CA SER A 538 -6.39 6.96 -12.51
C SER A 538 -6.89 7.86 -13.65
N ASN A 539 -7.87 8.71 -13.36
CA ASN A 539 -8.39 9.74 -14.26
C ASN A 539 -7.27 10.67 -14.79
N LEU A 540 -6.22 10.89 -14.00
CA LEU A 540 -5.07 11.71 -14.38
C LEU A 540 -4.29 11.12 -15.56
N ILE A 541 -4.28 9.80 -15.72
CA ILE A 541 -3.59 9.11 -16.82
C ILE A 541 -4.47 9.16 -18.08
N TYR A 542 -5.79 9.01 -17.92
CA TYR A 542 -6.76 9.19 -19.01
C TYR A 542 -6.71 10.61 -19.57
N SER A 543 -6.29 11.60 -18.76
CA SER A 543 -6.17 12.98 -19.20
C SER A 543 -5.15 13.22 -20.33
N ALA A 544 -4.22 12.28 -20.55
CA ALA A 544 -3.31 12.31 -21.69
C ALA A 544 -4.00 11.98 -23.03
N PHE A 545 -5.18 11.35 -22.99
CA PHE A 545 -6.02 11.02 -24.15
C PHE A 545 -7.16 12.01 -24.34
N ASP A 546 -7.74 12.47 -23.23
CA ASP A 546 -8.73 13.54 -23.21
C ASP A 546 -8.55 14.42 -21.96
N PRO A 547 -8.13 15.68 -22.09
CA PRO A 547 -7.93 16.57 -20.95
C PRO A 547 -9.20 16.80 -20.12
N ARG A 548 -10.41 16.52 -20.62
CA ARG A 548 -11.68 16.61 -19.87
C ARG A 548 -11.71 15.70 -18.64
N PHE A 549 -10.95 14.60 -18.62
CA PHE A 549 -10.83 13.72 -17.44
C PHE A 549 -10.11 14.37 -16.24
N ASN A 550 -9.41 15.49 -16.44
CA ASN A 550 -8.80 16.25 -15.34
C ASN A 550 -9.82 16.95 -14.43
N VAL A 551 -11.09 17.06 -14.84
CA VAL A 551 -12.12 17.80 -14.09
C VAL A 551 -12.27 17.32 -12.65
N VAL A 552 -12.12 16.01 -12.40
CA VAL A 552 -12.18 15.40 -11.06
C VAL A 552 -11.05 15.90 -10.16
N SER A 553 -9.91 16.29 -10.75
CA SER A 553 -8.73 16.70 -10.01
C SER A 553 -8.56 18.22 -9.94
N LEU A 554 -9.61 18.99 -10.27
CA LEU A 554 -9.64 20.43 -9.98
C LEU A 554 -9.39 20.66 -8.47
N PRO A 555 -8.59 21.68 -8.12
CA PRO A 555 -8.16 21.85 -6.75
C PRO A 555 -9.33 22.22 -5.83
N PHE A 556 -9.41 21.56 -4.67
CA PHE A 556 -10.39 21.81 -3.60
C PHE A 556 -11.87 21.72 -4.01
N ILE A 557 -12.23 20.83 -4.93
CA ILE A 557 -13.63 20.64 -5.37
C ILE A 557 -14.42 19.64 -4.52
N PHE A 558 -13.73 18.82 -3.71
CA PHE A 558 -14.34 17.86 -2.80
C PHE A 558 -13.96 18.21 -1.37
N ASP A 559 -14.97 18.22 -0.50
CA ASP A 559 -14.78 18.50 0.93
C ASP A 559 -14.47 17.22 1.74
N SER A 560 -14.93 16.05 1.27
CA SER A 560 -14.68 14.73 1.88
C SER A 560 -14.71 13.60 0.84
N VAL A 561 -14.43 12.35 1.26
CA VAL A 561 -14.54 11.17 0.38
C VAL A 561 -16.00 10.86 0.05
N GLU A 562 -16.95 11.18 0.94
CA GLU A 562 -18.39 11.03 0.71
C GLU A 562 -18.91 12.05 -0.30
N ASP A 563 -18.43 13.30 -0.28
CA ASP A 563 -18.75 14.28 -1.33
C ASP A 563 -18.19 13.85 -2.69
N ALA A 564 -17.01 13.23 -2.70
CA ALA A 564 -16.46 12.63 -3.91
C ALA A 564 -17.32 11.47 -4.42
N ASP A 565 -17.72 10.53 -3.56
CA ASP A 565 -18.60 9.40 -3.91
C ASP A 565 -19.94 9.89 -4.45
N ALA A 566 -20.61 10.82 -3.76
CA ALA A 566 -21.91 11.34 -4.18
C ALA A 566 -21.88 11.99 -5.58
N LYS A 567 -20.77 12.68 -5.91
CA LYS A 567 -20.58 13.28 -7.25
C LYS A 567 -20.20 12.23 -8.30
N LEU A 568 -19.27 11.32 -7.98
CA LEU A 568 -18.76 10.30 -8.90
C LEU A 568 -19.78 9.20 -9.19
N ASP A 569 -20.70 8.91 -8.26
CA ASP A 569 -21.79 7.95 -8.46
C ASP A 569 -23.09 8.64 -8.95
N GLY A 570 -23.08 9.98 -9.02
CA GLY A 570 -24.19 10.81 -9.48
C GLY A 570 -24.03 11.33 -10.91
N GLY A 571 -24.75 12.41 -11.23
CA GLY A 571 -24.81 12.96 -12.59
C GLY A 571 -23.48 13.50 -13.14
N ALA A 572 -22.51 13.82 -12.28
CA ALA A 572 -21.16 14.20 -12.71
C ALA A 572 -20.36 12.97 -13.16
N GLY A 573 -20.50 11.85 -12.44
CA GLY A 573 -20.02 10.53 -12.86
C GLY A 573 -20.62 10.06 -14.19
N ASP A 574 -21.93 10.23 -14.38
CA ASP A 574 -22.59 9.86 -15.65
C ASP A 574 -21.97 10.59 -16.86
N LYS A 575 -21.56 11.85 -16.67
CA LYS A 575 -20.82 12.61 -17.72
C LYS A 575 -19.45 11.99 -17.99
N MET A 576 -18.72 11.53 -16.98
CA MET A 576 -17.44 10.81 -17.17
C MET A 576 -17.64 9.46 -17.86
N ASN A 577 -18.70 8.72 -17.53
CA ASN A 577 -19.05 7.46 -18.19
C ASN A 577 -19.32 7.69 -19.68
N ALA A 578 -20.10 8.73 -20.02
CA ALA A 578 -20.35 9.10 -21.40
C ALA A 578 -19.06 9.45 -22.18
N LEU A 579 -18.09 10.12 -21.52
CA LEU A 579 -16.78 10.36 -22.12
C LEU A 579 -16.00 9.07 -22.36
N LEU A 580 -15.98 8.14 -21.40
CA LEU A 580 -15.30 6.85 -21.56
C LEU A 580 -15.87 6.03 -22.73
N GLU A 581 -17.18 6.10 -22.96
CA GLU A 581 -17.84 5.45 -24.10
C GLU A 581 -17.36 5.99 -25.46
N GLU A 582 -17.04 7.28 -25.58
CA GLU A 582 -16.46 7.88 -26.80
C GLU A 582 -15.12 7.22 -27.18
N TYR A 583 -14.40 6.70 -26.19
CA TYR A 583 -13.13 6.00 -26.36
C TYR A 583 -13.29 4.47 -26.45
N GLY A 584 -14.52 3.99 -26.62
CA GLY A 584 -14.81 2.56 -26.76
C GLY A 584 -14.61 1.79 -25.46
N LEU A 585 -14.85 2.41 -24.31
CA LEU A 585 -14.73 1.81 -22.99
C LEU A 585 -16.09 1.80 -22.29
N HIS A 586 -16.36 0.74 -21.53
CA HIS A 586 -17.51 0.68 -20.63
C HIS A 586 -16.99 0.75 -19.19
N CYS A 587 -17.50 1.71 -18.41
CA CYS A 587 -17.11 1.89 -17.01
C CYS A 587 -18.09 1.12 -16.13
N MET A 588 -17.57 0.18 -15.34
CA MET A 588 -18.38 -0.62 -14.41
C MET A 588 -18.53 0.07 -13.05
N GLY A 589 -17.72 1.10 -12.79
CA GLY A 589 -17.76 1.94 -11.61
C GLY A 589 -16.48 2.75 -11.43
N MET A 590 -16.52 3.73 -10.54
CA MET A 590 -15.36 4.59 -10.23
C MET A 590 -14.85 4.29 -8.84
N ALA A 591 -13.71 3.61 -8.76
CA ALA A 591 -13.03 3.33 -7.49
C ALA A 591 -12.23 4.53 -7.01
N GLU A 592 -11.66 4.42 -5.81
CA GLU A 592 -10.95 5.49 -5.15
C GLU A 592 -9.43 5.30 -5.31
N ASN A 593 -8.73 6.36 -5.72
CA ASN A 593 -7.34 6.48 -5.31
C ASN A 593 -7.26 7.32 -4.03
N GLY A 594 -7.99 8.44 -4.02
CA GLY A 594 -8.24 9.26 -2.83
C GLY A 594 -7.63 10.65 -2.90
N PHE A 595 -7.62 11.34 -1.77
CA PHE A 595 -6.97 12.64 -1.62
C PHE A 595 -5.45 12.52 -1.76
N ARG A 596 -4.87 13.35 -2.63
CA ARG A 596 -3.43 13.30 -2.93
C ARG A 596 -2.65 14.13 -1.90
N GLN A 597 -1.80 13.45 -1.13
CA GLN A 597 -0.95 14.07 -0.10
C GLN A 597 0.43 14.43 -0.65
N LEU A 598 0.99 15.53 -0.16
CA LEU A 598 2.29 16.02 -0.57
C LEU A 598 3.38 15.41 0.32
N THR A 599 4.32 14.66 -0.26
CA THR A 599 5.53 14.22 0.45
C THR A 599 6.79 14.82 -0.15
N ASN A 600 7.77 15.14 0.70
CA ASN A 600 9.06 15.65 0.24
C ASN A 600 10.21 15.32 1.21
N SER A 601 11.45 15.43 0.73
CA SER A 601 12.67 15.17 1.53
C SER A 601 13.33 16.42 2.12
N VAL A 602 12.84 17.62 1.82
CA VAL A 602 13.55 18.88 2.05
C VAL A 602 13.05 19.62 3.29
N ARG A 603 11.75 19.90 3.40
CA ARG A 603 11.17 20.70 4.48
C ARG A 603 9.68 20.43 4.69
N GLU A 604 9.20 20.76 5.88
CA GLU A 604 7.77 20.85 6.19
C GLU A 604 7.11 21.91 5.31
N VAL A 605 5.91 21.63 4.78
CA VAL A 605 5.12 22.54 3.95
C VAL A 605 3.81 22.84 4.68
N LYS A 606 3.63 24.10 5.11
CA LYS A 606 2.43 24.57 5.81
C LYS A 606 1.62 25.58 5.03
N SER A 607 2.24 26.26 4.08
CA SER A 607 1.62 27.31 3.27
C SER A 607 2.09 27.24 1.82
N ALA A 608 1.40 27.94 0.91
CA ALA A 608 1.82 28.05 -0.49
C ALA A 608 3.23 28.67 -0.64
N ASP A 609 3.69 29.46 0.33
CA ASP A 609 5.03 30.04 0.30
C ASP A 609 6.14 29.00 0.51
N ASP A 610 5.86 27.92 1.24
CA ASP A 610 6.82 26.85 1.52
C ASP A 610 7.09 25.97 0.28
N MET A 611 6.17 25.97 -0.68
CA MET A 611 6.26 25.24 -1.95
C MET A 611 7.27 25.85 -2.93
N LYS A 612 7.69 27.11 -2.72
CA LYS A 612 8.56 27.84 -3.64
C LYS A 612 9.87 27.11 -3.95
N ASN A 613 10.10 26.84 -5.24
CA ASN A 613 11.28 26.14 -5.78
C ASN A 613 11.45 24.69 -5.29
N LEU A 614 10.43 24.09 -4.69
CA LEU A 614 10.45 22.67 -4.35
C LEU A 614 10.26 21.87 -5.64
N LYS A 615 11.15 20.93 -5.94
CA LYS A 615 11.04 20.12 -7.16
C LYS A 615 10.06 18.98 -6.95
N ILE A 616 8.89 19.04 -7.57
CA ILE A 616 7.83 18.07 -7.34
C ILE A 616 7.59 17.23 -8.59
N ARG A 617 7.58 15.90 -8.41
CA ARG A 617 7.01 15.00 -9.40
C ARG A 617 5.50 15.12 -9.36
N VAL A 618 4.88 15.34 -10.52
CA VAL A 618 3.43 15.40 -10.69
C VAL A 618 3.00 14.25 -11.62
N ALA A 619 1.85 13.65 -11.35
CA ALA A 619 1.22 12.70 -12.27
C ALA A 619 0.90 13.35 -13.64
N GLY A 620 0.62 12.54 -14.66
CA GLY A 620 0.56 12.90 -16.09
C GLY A 620 -0.48 13.93 -16.56
N SER A 621 -0.72 15.00 -15.81
CA SER A 621 -1.79 15.98 -15.98
C SER A 621 -1.26 17.38 -16.16
N ASN A 622 -1.63 18.03 -17.26
CA ASN A 622 -1.33 19.45 -17.50
C ASN A 622 -2.01 20.36 -16.46
N LEU A 623 -3.21 19.99 -16.00
CA LEU A 623 -3.93 20.72 -14.95
C LEU A 623 -3.12 20.73 -13.66
N LEU A 624 -2.69 19.56 -13.19
CA LEU A 624 -1.89 19.48 -11.97
C LEU A 624 -0.56 20.22 -12.12
N MET A 625 0.14 20.09 -13.26
CA MET A 625 1.37 20.87 -13.47
C MET A 625 1.14 22.38 -13.31
N GLU A 626 0.03 22.91 -13.82
CA GLU A 626 -0.30 24.33 -13.66
C GLU A 626 -0.65 24.68 -12.21
N CYS A 627 -1.39 23.82 -11.49
CA CYS A 627 -1.65 24.00 -10.05
C CYS A 627 -0.35 24.09 -9.24
N TYR A 628 0.56 23.12 -9.37
CA TYR A 628 1.83 23.12 -8.64
C TYR A 628 2.74 24.29 -9.00
N LYS A 629 2.70 24.74 -10.25
CA LYS A 629 3.39 25.96 -10.67
C LYS A 629 2.81 27.21 -9.99
N ARG A 630 1.49 27.31 -9.82
CA ARG A 630 0.84 28.42 -9.10
C ARG A 630 1.09 28.39 -7.60
N TRP A 631 1.20 27.20 -7.01
CA TRP A 631 1.72 27.02 -5.66
C TRP A 631 3.24 27.31 -5.55
N GLY A 632 3.95 27.56 -6.65
CA GLY A 632 5.35 27.99 -6.66
C GLY A 632 6.39 26.86 -6.74
N ALA A 633 5.95 25.60 -6.92
CA ALA A 633 6.83 24.45 -7.09
C ALA A 633 7.43 24.38 -8.51
N ASP A 634 8.58 23.72 -8.63
CA ASP A 634 9.20 23.34 -9.91
C ASP A 634 8.69 21.94 -10.28
N ALA A 635 7.53 21.89 -10.93
CA ALA A 635 6.82 20.65 -11.24
C ALA A 635 7.37 19.96 -12.49
N THR A 636 7.57 18.64 -12.42
CA THR A 636 7.95 17.80 -13.57
C THR A 636 7.04 16.58 -13.67
N ASN A 637 6.50 16.34 -14.87
CA ASN A 637 5.69 15.16 -15.16
C ASN A 637 6.59 13.91 -15.30
N MET A 638 6.20 12.81 -14.64
CA MET A 638 6.94 11.55 -14.66
C MET A 638 6.03 10.36 -14.37
N ASN A 639 6.31 9.20 -14.99
CA ASN A 639 5.59 7.96 -14.74
C ASN A 639 5.75 7.47 -13.29
N TRP A 640 4.71 6.81 -12.75
CA TRP A 640 4.74 6.32 -11.37
C TRP A 640 5.89 5.34 -11.10
N SER A 641 6.16 4.43 -12.04
CA SER A 641 7.23 3.41 -11.96
C SER A 641 8.65 4.00 -11.83
N GLU A 642 8.84 5.26 -12.20
CA GLU A 642 10.13 5.97 -12.12
C GLU A 642 10.27 6.80 -10.83
N THR A 643 9.16 7.02 -10.12
CA THR A 643 9.06 8.04 -9.05
C THR A 643 9.95 7.73 -7.85
N TYR A 644 9.91 6.50 -7.30
CA TYR A 644 10.77 6.13 -6.17
C TYR A 644 12.26 6.36 -6.48
N THR A 645 12.69 5.96 -7.67
CA THR A 645 14.10 6.12 -8.08
C THR A 645 14.47 7.60 -8.25
N ALA A 646 13.56 8.42 -8.78
CA ALA A 646 13.77 9.84 -8.95
C ALA A 646 13.89 10.60 -7.61
N LEU A 647 13.05 10.25 -6.63
CA LEU A 647 13.12 10.78 -5.26
C LEU A 647 14.41 10.34 -4.57
N GLN A 648 14.76 9.06 -4.66
CA GLN A 648 16.01 8.54 -4.10
C GLN A 648 17.26 9.23 -4.68
N GLN A 649 17.22 9.61 -5.96
CA GLN A 649 18.31 10.31 -6.64
C GLN A 649 18.27 11.84 -6.44
N ASN A 650 17.24 12.38 -5.79
CA ASN A 650 16.95 13.81 -5.69
C ASN A 650 16.88 14.52 -7.05
N THR A 651 16.43 13.83 -8.10
CA THR A 651 16.09 14.50 -9.38
C THR A 651 14.80 15.30 -9.24
N VAL A 652 13.88 14.80 -8.42
CA VAL A 652 12.79 15.52 -7.76
C VAL A 652 12.97 15.39 -6.25
N GLU A 653 12.45 16.36 -5.51
CA GLU A 653 12.57 16.48 -4.05
C GLU A 653 11.30 16.00 -3.32
N GLY A 654 10.17 15.97 -4.03
CA GLY A 654 8.91 15.48 -3.51
C GLY A 654 7.98 14.95 -4.59
N GLN A 655 6.86 14.38 -4.15
CA GLN A 655 5.81 13.86 -4.99
C GLN A 655 4.46 14.04 -4.30
N GLU A 656 3.41 13.73 -5.04
CA GLU A 656 2.03 13.86 -4.59
C GLU A 656 1.24 12.61 -4.95
N ASN A 657 0.61 11.95 -3.96
CA ASN A 657 -0.25 10.78 -4.14
C ASN A 657 -1.02 10.48 -2.84
N PRO A 658 -2.08 9.65 -2.88
CA PRO A 658 -2.73 9.12 -1.68
C PRO A 658 -1.80 8.24 -0.85
N LEU A 659 -2.04 8.15 0.46
CA LEU A 659 -1.18 7.40 1.39
C LEU A 659 -1.03 5.92 1.02
N PRO A 660 -2.08 5.16 0.66
CA PRO A 660 -1.95 3.75 0.31
C PRO A 660 -1.05 3.53 -0.92
N ALA A 661 -1.12 4.42 -1.91
CA ALA A 661 -0.27 4.37 -3.09
C ALA A 661 1.20 4.62 -2.75
N ILE A 662 1.49 5.62 -1.91
CA ILE A 662 2.85 5.92 -1.44
C ILE A 662 3.41 4.73 -0.65
N ASP A 663 2.62 4.17 0.26
CA ASP A 663 3.02 3.07 1.14
C ASP A 663 3.33 1.80 0.35
N ALA A 664 2.44 1.42 -0.58
CA ALA A 664 2.59 0.26 -1.44
C ALA A 664 3.81 0.34 -2.37
N ALA A 665 4.29 1.55 -2.67
CA ALA A 665 5.51 1.80 -3.45
C ALA A 665 6.75 2.09 -2.57
N SER A 666 6.60 2.02 -1.25
CA SER A 666 7.65 2.29 -0.25
C SER A 666 8.26 3.70 -0.36
N VAL A 667 7.56 4.65 -0.99
CA VAL A 667 8.09 6.00 -1.26
C VAL A 667 8.44 6.75 0.03
N GLN A 668 7.73 6.48 1.13
CA GLN A 668 8.02 7.00 2.47
C GLN A 668 9.43 6.69 2.98
N GLU A 669 10.10 5.65 2.47
CA GLU A 669 11.48 5.32 2.88
C GLU A 669 12.51 6.41 2.50
N VAL A 670 12.19 7.22 1.48
CA VAL A 670 13.07 8.27 0.95
C VAL A 670 12.48 9.66 1.10
N GLN A 671 11.38 9.82 1.83
CA GLN A 671 10.67 11.08 2.06
C GLN A 671 10.59 11.37 3.56
N LYS A 672 10.82 12.62 3.96
CA LYS A 672 10.92 12.99 5.38
C LYS A 672 9.67 13.71 5.90
N TYR A 673 8.96 14.43 5.04
CA TYR A 673 7.82 15.24 5.42
C TYR A 673 6.60 14.83 4.60
N CYS A 674 5.42 14.83 5.23
CA CYS A 674 4.13 14.62 4.60
C CYS A 674 3.15 15.72 5.04
N SER A 675 2.54 16.44 4.10
CA SER A 675 1.50 17.43 4.39
C SER A 675 0.14 16.88 3.97
N MET A 676 -0.76 16.72 4.94
CA MET A 676 -2.12 16.22 4.77
C MET A 676 -3.05 17.34 4.28
N TRP A 677 -2.88 17.77 3.03
CA TRP A 677 -3.45 19.02 2.52
C TRP A 677 -4.69 18.87 1.63
N ASN A 678 -5.05 17.65 1.23
CA ASN A 678 -6.26 17.30 0.48
C ASN A 678 -6.57 18.20 -0.74
N ALA A 679 -5.53 18.73 -1.41
CA ALA A 679 -5.71 19.76 -2.43
C ALA A 679 -6.35 19.23 -3.72
N ASN A 680 -6.06 17.98 -4.10
CA ASN A 680 -6.59 17.33 -5.30
C ASN A 680 -7.08 15.93 -4.96
N TYR A 681 -8.13 15.50 -5.65
CA TYR A 681 -8.67 14.14 -5.56
C TYR A 681 -8.39 13.37 -6.87
N ASP A 682 -8.28 12.05 -6.74
CA ASP A 682 -8.00 11.14 -7.84
C ASP A 682 -8.93 9.93 -7.77
N CYS A 683 -9.64 9.67 -8.86
CA CYS A 683 -10.52 8.52 -8.99
C CYS A 683 -9.98 7.51 -10.00
N LEU A 684 -10.41 6.26 -9.84
CA LEU A 684 -10.00 5.15 -10.68
C LEU A 684 -11.16 4.70 -11.56
N PHE A 685 -10.99 4.76 -12.88
CA PHE A 685 -11.99 4.21 -13.79
C PHE A 685 -11.81 2.70 -13.88
N PHE A 686 -12.80 1.93 -13.39
CA PHE A 686 -12.85 0.49 -13.55
C PHE A 686 -13.53 0.18 -14.89
N CYS A 687 -12.72 -0.02 -15.92
CA CYS A 687 -13.20 -0.13 -17.29
C CYS A 687 -13.00 -1.52 -17.89
N ILE A 688 -13.95 -1.94 -18.71
CA ILE A 688 -13.84 -3.06 -19.66
C ILE A 688 -13.84 -2.52 -21.09
N ASN A 689 -13.17 -3.20 -22.00
CA ASN A 689 -13.21 -2.88 -23.43
C ASN A 689 -14.67 -2.91 -23.93
N GLY A 690 -15.09 -1.84 -24.62
CA GLY A 690 -16.46 -1.64 -25.04
C GLY A 690 -16.93 -2.55 -26.16
N GLU A 691 -16.05 -3.03 -27.05
CA GLU A 691 -16.42 -4.03 -28.06
C GLU A 691 -16.70 -5.37 -27.37
N LEU A 692 -15.80 -5.80 -26.48
CA LEU A 692 -15.98 -7.00 -25.67
C LEU A 692 -17.28 -6.96 -24.86
N TYR A 693 -17.58 -5.84 -24.20
CA TYR A 693 -18.80 -5.69 -23.41
C TYR A 693 -20.07 -5.73 -24.26
N LYS A 694 -20.04 -5.14 -25.47
CA LYS A 694 -21.17 -5.15 -26.42
C LYS A 694 -21.45 -6.52 -27.04
N ASP A 695 -20.45 -7.42 -27.06
CA ASP A 695 -20.61 -8.80 -27.53
C ASP A 695 -21.34 -9.70 -26.52
N LEU A 696 -21.48 -9.27 -25.26
CA LEU A 696 -22.23 -9.98 -24.21
C LEU A 696 -23.74 -9.79 -24.36
N THR A 697 -24.54 -10.73 -23.84
CA THR A 697 -26.00 -10.55 -23.76
C THR A 697 -26.38 -9.50 -22.71
N PRO A 698 -27.56 -8.85 -22.80
CA PRO A 698 -28.00 -7.89 -21.78
C PRO A 698 -28.02 -8.44 -20.35
N GLU A 699 -28.29 -9.73 -20.19
CA GLU A 699 -28.24 -10.40 -18.88
C GLU A 699 -26.81 -10.61 -18.40
N GLN A 700 -25.88 -10.98 -19.29
CA GLN A 700 -24.46 -11.11 -18.97
C GLN A 700 -23.81 -9.76 -18.64
N GLN A 701 -24.19 -8.70 -19.36
CA GLN A 701 -23.77 -7.32 -19.09
C GLN A 701 -24.08 -6.89 -17.66
N LYS A 702 -25.30 -7.17 -17.19
CA LYS A 702 -25.69 -6.87 -15.80
C LYS A 702 -24.84 -7.58 -14.75
N VAL A 703 -24.42 -8.83 -15.04
CA VAL A 703 -23.54 -9.59 -14.14
C VAL A 703 -22.15 -8.95 -14.08
N VAL A 704 -21.62 -8.54 -15.24
CA VAL A 704 -20.33 -7.83 -15.32
C VAL A 704 -20.39 -6.50 -14.56
N ASP A 705 -21.47 -5.74 -14.70
CA ASP A 705 -21.65 -4.47 -13.97
C ASP A 705 -21.83 -4.69 -12.47
N GLU A 706 -22.60 -5.70 -12.05
CA GLU A 706 -22.77 -6.07 -10.64
C GLU A 706 -21.42 -6.45 -10.00
N ALA A 707 -20.65 -7.31 -10.66
CA ALA A 707 -19.33 -7.72 -10.20
C ALA A 707 -18.35 -6.54 -10.15
N GLY A 708 -18.39 -5.66 -11.16
CA GLY A 708 -17.56 -4.46 -11.22
C GLY A 708 -17.87 -3.48 -10.10
N LYS A 709 -19.17 -3.22 -9.84
CA LYS A 709 -19.61 -2.35 -8.75
C LYS A 709 -19.20 -2.90 -7.38
N LYS A 710 -19.43 -4.19 -7.11
CA LYS A 710 -18.99 -4.84 -5.87
C LYS A 710 -17.47 -4.79 -5.70
N ALA A 711 -16.70 -4.92 -6.79
CA ALA A 711 -15.25 -4.78 -6.74
C ALA A 711 -14.79 -3.34 -6.46
N VAL A 712 -15.53 -2.33 -6.94
CA VAL A 712 -15.33 -0.92 -6.62
C VAL A 712 -15.65 -0.64 -5.15
N ASP A 713 -16.77 -1.15 -4.63
CA ASP A 713 -17.15 -0.99 -3.23
C ASP A 713 -16.10 -1.62 -2.30
N TYR A 714 -15.64 -2.83 -2.63
CA TYR A 714 -14.54 -3.49 -1.94
C TYR A 714 -13.25 -2.66 -1.99
N GLU A 715 -12.92 -2.07 -3.15
CA GLU A 715 -11.72 -1.25 -3.31
C GLU A 715 -11.75 -0.01 -2.42
N ARG A 716 -12.86 0.73 -2.41
CA ARG A 716 -13.05 1.92 -1.57
C ARG A 716 -12.89 1.57 -0.09
N ASP A 717 -13.48 0.46 0.36
CA ASP A 717 -13.39 -0.02 1.75
C ASP A 717 -11.94 -0.31 2.18
N ILE A 718 -11.20 -1.07 1.37
CA ILE A 718 -9.79 -1.40 1.69
C ILE A 718 -8.82 -0.24 1.49
N ASN A 719 -9.19 0.77 0.69
CA ASN A 719 -8.38 1.97 0.48
C ASN A 719 -8.48 2.92 1.68
N ARG A 720 -9.69 3.05 2.25
CA ARG A 720 -9.98 3.96 3.38
C ARG A 720 -9.55 3.41 4.74
N SER A 721 -9.68 2.09 4.95
CA SER A 721 -9.40 1.43 6.24
C SER A 721 -7.92 1.42 6.68
N GLY A 722 -6.99 1.88 5.84
CA GLY A 722 -5.55 1.78 6.11
C GLY A 722 -4.82 3.07 6.47
N ASP A 723 -5.45 4.25 6.31
CA ASP A 723 -4.73 5.53 6.33
C ASP A 723 -4.09 5.86 7.68
N ASP A 724 -4.79 5.61 8.79
CA ASP A 724 -4.26 5.86 10.14
C ASP A 724 -3.12 4.89 10.49
N GLU A 725 -3.26 3.60 10.17
CA GLU A 725 -2.19 2.61 10.34
C GLU A 725 -0.95 2.96 9.50
N ILE A 726 -1.16 3.50 8.30
CA ILE A 726 -0.07 3.97 7.42
C ILE A 726 0.65 5.15 8.08
N LYS A 727 -0.09 6.17 8.55
CA LYS A 727 0.49 7.35 9.21
C LYS A 727 1.27 6.99 10.47
N GLU A 728 0.72 6.12 11.32
CA GLU A 728 1.40 5.64 12.53
C GLU A 728 2.68 4.89 12.16
N ARG A 729 2.60 3.94 11.21
CA ARG A 729 3.76 3.19 10.72
C ARG A 729 4.85 4.12 10.16
N TRP A 730 4.49 5.13 9.37
CA TRP A 730 5.45 6.05 8.79
C TRP A 730 6.14 6.91 9.85
N THR A 731 5.40 7.35 10.86
CA THR A 731 5.95 8.14 11.97
C THR A 731 6.90 7.28 12.81
N ASP A 732 6.49 6.07 13.18
CA ASP A 732 7.23 5.22 14.12
C ASP A 732 8.41 4.47 13.49
N GLN A 733 8.25 3.99 12.26
CA GLN A 733 9.24 3.12 11.60
C GLN A 733 10.11 3.88 10.61
N ASN A 734 9.54 4.83 9.87
CA ASN A 734 10.25 5.58 8.83
C ASN A 734 10.72 6.96 9.30
N GLY A 735 10.18 7.47 10.42
CA GLY A 735 10.52 8.79 10.96
C GLY A 735 9.98 9.94 10.10
N VAL A 736 8.86 9.74 9.42
CA VAL A 736 8.19 10.77 8.63
C VAL A 736 7.52 11.78 9.57
N GLU A 737 7.74 13.07 9.32
CA GLU A 737 7.05 14.16 10.01
C GLU A 737 5.77 14.50 9.24
N ILE A 738 4.62 14.26 9.86
CA ILE A 738 3.29 14.50 9.27
C ILE A 738 2.75 15.84 9.78
N THR A 739 2.34 16.71 8.87
CA THR A 739 1.60 17.94 9.14
C THR A 739 0.14 17.72 8.81
N GLU A 740 -0.72 17.81 9.82
CA GLU A 740 -2.16 17.58 9.68
C GLU A 740 -2.88 18.74 9.01
N TYR A 741 -4.04 18.48 8.41
CA TYR A 741 -4.81 19.45 7.61
C TYR A 741 -5.10 20.76 8.38
N GLN A 742 -5.50 20.64 9.65
CA GLN A 742 -5.81 21.78 10.53
C GLN A 742 -4.60 22.69 10.82
N ASP A 743 -3.37 22.18 10.65
CA ASP A 743 -2.14 22.94 10.87
C ASP A 743 -1.63 23.64 9.60
N LEU A 744 -2.36 23.52 8.48
CA LEU A 744 -2.02 24.11 7.18
C LEU A 744 -2.78 25.41 6.94
N ASP A 745 -2.11 26.37 6.29
CA ASP A 745 -2.73 27.57 5.73
C ASP A 745 -3.39 27.23 4.38
N ILE A 746 -4.52 26.52 4.45
CA ILE A 746 -5.32 26.09 3.28
C ILE A 746 -5.76 27.29 2.44
N ASP A 747 -6.05 28.42 3.07
CA ASP A 747 -6.47 29.64 2.36
C ASP A 747 -5.37 30.16 1.45
N SER A 748 -4.09 30.09 1.85
CA SER A 748 -2.98 30.45 0.98
C SER A 748 -2.94 29.57 -0.29
N PHE A 749 -3.19 28.26 -0.16
CA PHE A 749 -3.22 27.34 -1.29
C PHE A 749 -4.43 27.58 -2.19
N LYS A 750 -5.63 27.79 -1.63
CA LYS A 750 -6.86 28.10 -2.36
C LYS A 750 -6.72 29.41 -3.14
N ASN A 751 -6.21 30.46 -2.52
CA ASN A 751 -5.99 31.76 -3.16
C ASN A 751 -5.04 31.67 -4.35
N ALA A 752 -4.00 30.84 -4.29
CA ALA A 752 -3.04 30.67 -5.37
C ALA A 752 -3.64 30.02 -6.64
N VAL A 753 -4.74 29.27 -6.50
CA VAL A 753 -5.37 28.51 -7.60
C VAL A 753 -6.81 28.92 -7.87
N ALA A 754 -7.28 30.03 -7.31
CA ALA A 754 -8.68 30.47 -7.42
C ALA A 754 -9.17 30.62 -8.87
N ASP A 755 -8.28 30.95 -9.81
CA ASP A 755 -8.57 31.12 -11.23
C ASP A 755 -8.29 29.85 -12.07
N ILE A 756 -7.90 28.72 -11.46
CA ILE A 756 -7.65 27.45 -12.19
C ILE A 756 -8.90 26.93 -12.92
N PRO A 757 -10.12 26.90 -12.34
CA PRO A 757 -11.29 26.42 -13.06
C PRO A 757 -11.58 27.21 -14.35
N GLN A 758 -11.43 28.54 -14.31
CA GLN A 758 -11.59 29.39 -15.48
C GLN A 758 -10.47 29.13 -16.50
N TRP A 759 -9.21 29.05 -16.06
CA TRP A 759 -8.09 28.72 -16.93
C TRP A 759 -8.28 27.35 -17.63
N TYR A 760 -8.77 26.36 -16.88
CA TYR A 760 -9.02 25.01 -17.41
C TYR A 760 -10.12 25.03 -18.47
N GLN A 761 -11.21 25.77 -18.25
CA GLN A 761 -12.25 25.99 -19.25
C GLN A 761 -11.68 26.63 -20.53
N GLU A 762 -10.89 27.69 -20.39
CA GLU A 762 -10.29 28.41 -21.51
C GLU A 762 -9.32 27.52 -22.32
N GLU A 763 -8.51 26.69 -21.66
CA GLU A 763 -7.61 25.76 -22.35
C GLU A 763 -8.36 24.64 -23.09
N LEU A 764 -9.43 24.08 -22.51
CA LEU A 764 -10.27 23.10 -23.22
C LEU A 764 -10.93 23.71 -24.47
N VAL A 765 -11.50 24.91 -24.37
CA VAL A 765 -12.10 25.58 -25.55
C VAL A 765 -11.05 25.85 -26.63
N LYS A 766 -9.82 26.21 -26.24
CA LYS A 766 -8.70 26.43 -27.14
C LYS A 766 -8.21 25.15 -27.82
N GLU A 767 -8.34 24.00 -27.18
CA GLU A 767 -8.07 22.68 -27.77
C GLU A 767 -9.18 22.20 -28.72
N GLY A 768 -10.32 22.91 -28.77
CA GLY A 768 -11.39 22.73 -29.75
C GLY A 768 -12.64 22.06 -29.22
N TYR A 769 -12.78 21.91 -27.90
CA TYR A 769 -13.99 21.42 -27.25
C TYR A 769 -15.10 22.50 -27.23
N ASP A 770 -16.37 22.08 -27.26
CA ASP A 770 -17.50 23.01 -27.22
C ASP A 770 -17.57 23.75 -25.88
N GLU A 771 -17.71 25.07 -25.92
CA GLU A 771 -17.70 25.93 -24.74
C GLU A 771 -18.85 25.60 -23.77
N THR A 772 -20.01 25.23 -24.30
CA THR A 772 -21.19 24.89 -23.49
C THR A 772 -20.99 23.55 -22.80
N GLU A 773 -20.53 22.53 -23.54
CA GLU A 773 -20.28 21.19 -22.99
C GLU A 773 -19.18 21.20 -21.92
N VAL A 774 -18.09 21.93 -22.17
CA VAL A 774 -17.00 22.10 -21.20
C VAL A 774 -17.51 22.79 -19.93
N LYS A 775 -18.29 23.87 -20.08
CA LYS A 775 -18.85 24.58 -18.94
C LYS A 775 -19.78 23.69 -18.13
N GLU A 776 -20.71 22.98 -18.78
CA GLU A 776 -21.60 22.05 -18.08
C GLU A 776 -20.84 20.93 -17.37
N LEU A 777 -19.73 20.47 -17.94
CA LEU A 777 -18.89 19.46 -17.31
C LEU A 777 -18.19 20.01 -16.06
N ILE A 778 -17.57 21.18 -16.16
CA ILE A 778 -16.92 21.83 -15.02
C ILE A 778 -17.95 22.18 -13.96
N ASP A 779 -19.11 22.72 -14.34
CA ASP A 779 -20.20 23.05 -13.41
C ASP A 779 -20.70 21.78 -12.71
N ALA A 780 -20.75 20.61 -13.36
CA ALA A 780 -21.17 19.36 -12.71
C ALA A 780 -20.25 18.92 -11.56
N PHE A 781 -18.96 19.26 -11.59
CA PHE A 781 -17.98 18.92 -10.54
C PHE A 781 -17.69 20.07 -9.56
N THR A 782 -17.78 21.32 -10.04
CA THR A 782 -17.47 22.53 -9.27
C THR A 782 -18.69 23.19 -8.67
N SER A 783 -19.90 22.92 -9.19
CA SER A 783 -21.08 23.03 -8.34
C SER A 783 -20.80 22.07 -7.19
N LYS A 784 -20.59 22.64 -6.00
CA LYS A 784 -20.73 21.84 -4.78
C LYS A 784 -22.05 21.11 -4.91
N THR A 785 -22.19 19.95 -4.27
CA THR A 785 -23.46 19.24 -4.13
C THR A 785 -24.41 20.14 -3.32
N SER A 786 -24.84 21.20 -3.98
CA SER A 786 -25.59 22.37 -3.53
C SER A 786 -26.98 22.24 -4.11
N GLY A 787 -27.46 20.99 -4.21
CA GLY A 787 -28.82 20.74 -4.64
C GLY A 787 -29.83 21.36 -3.68
N ASN A 788 -29.50 21.48 -2.38
CA ASN A 788 -30.48 21.88 -1.36
C ASN A 788 -30.09 23.08 -0.47
N TYR A 789 -28.82 23.51 -0.43
CA TYR A 789 -28.33 24.48 0.57
C TYR A 789 -27.79 25.80 0.02
N GLU A 790 -28.00 26.10 -1.27
CA GLU A 790 -27.71 27.44 -1.77
C GLU A 790 -28.67 28.46 -1.17
N VAL A 791 -28.15 29.63 -0.80
CA VAL A 791 -28.94 30.74 -0.26
C VAL A 791 -28.80 31.93 -1.18
N GLU A 792 -29.91 32.62 -1.42
CA GLU A 792 -29.90 33.85 -2.22
C GLU A 792 -29.10 34.94 -1.50
N ASP A 793 -28.37 35.75 -2.27
CA ASP A 793 -27.76 36.97 -1.74
C ASP A 793 -28.86 37.96 -1.37
N ARG A 794 -28.94 38.29 -0.08
CA ARG A 794 -29.90 39.21 0.53
C ARG A 794 -29.17 40.34 1.27
N SER A 795 -27.97 40.68 0.81
CA SER A 795 -27.17 41.80 1.33
C SER A 795 -27.87 43.16 1.18
N ASP A 796 -28.91 43.25 0.33
CA ASP A 796 -29.75 44.41 0.14
C ASP A 796 -30.62 44.76 1.37
N LEU A 797 -30.82 43.84 2.31
CA LEU A 797 -31.69 44.01 3.47
C LEU A 797 -31.08 44.86 4.62
N ALA A 798 -30.04 45.65 4.34
CA ALA A 798 -29.41 46.58 5.29
C ALA A 798 -28.98 45.93 6.62
N TRP A 799 -28.23 44.83 6.53
CA TRP A 799 -27.66 44.13 7.69
C TRP A 799 -26.65 45.01 8.45
N GLU A 800 -26.74 44.99 9.78
CA GLU A 800 -25.70 45.54 10.65
C GLU A 800 -24.55 44.55 10.79
N GLU A 801 -23.33 45.08 10.93
CA GLU A 801 -22.14 44.23 11.11
C GLU A 801 -22.13 43.66 12.52
N GLN A 802 -22.26 42.34 12.64
CA GLN A 802 -22.36 41.63 13.91
C GLN A 802 -21.57 40.31 13.86
N THR A 803 -21.16 39.86 15.04
CA THR A 803 -20.60 38.53 15.25
C THR A 803 -21.50 37.78 16.21
N TRP A 804 -21.93 36.59 15.82
CA TRP A 804 -22.75 35.70 16.62
C TRP A 804 -21.91 34.49 17.04
N ASN A 805 -21.91 34.19 18.32
CA ASN A 805 -21.24 32.98 18.82
C ASN A 805 -22.27 31.85 18.84
N PHE A 806 -21.98 30.81 18.06
CA PHE A 806 -22.64 29.53 18.07
C PHE A 806 -22.02 28.62 19.13
N ALA A 807 -22.85 27.97 19.96
CA ALA A 807 -22.39 27.00 20.96
C ALA A 807 -23.06 25.63 20.80
N CYS A 808 -22.29 24.56 21.03
CA CYS A 808 -22.81 23.20 21.18
C CYS A 808 -21.98 22.39 22.19
N SER A 809 -22.56 21.31 22.72
CA SER A 809 -21.95 20.52 23.81
C SER A 809 -21.05 19.37 23.36
N THR A 810 -21.02 19.08 22.06
CA THR A 810 -20.26 17.99 21.43
C THR A 810 -18.92 18.49 20.89
N THR A 811 -18.03 17.60 20.47
CA THR A 811 -16.67 17.94 20.01
C THR A 811 -16.65 18.72 18.69
N GLU A 812 -15.51 19.30 18.32
CA GLU A 812 -15.37 20.12 17.10
C GLU A 812 -15.62 19.35 15.80
N THR A 813 -15.50 18.03 15.82
CA THR A 813 -15.75 17.14 14.67
C THR A 813 -17.20 16.62 14.62
N SER A 814 -18.04 17.00 15.59
CA SER A 814 -19.42 16.51 15.64
C SER A 814 -20.31 17.15 14.56
N THR A 815 -21.34 16.41 14.17
CA THR A 815 -22.39 16.86 13.23
C THR A 815 -23.06 18.16 13.69
N TRP A 816 -23.17 18.39 15.01
CA TRP A 816 -23.75 19.62 15.57
C TRP A 816 -22.85 20.84 15.31
N ALA A 817 -21.53 20.67 15.41
CA ALA A 817 -20.56 21.73 15.13
C ALA A 817 -20.51 22.04 13.64
N GLU A 818 -20.58 21.00 12.78
CA GLU A 818 -20.66 21.16 11.33
C GLU A 818 -21.93 21.92 10.89
N ALA A 819 -23.08 21.63 11.51
CA ALA A 819 -24.31 22.39 11.26
C ALA A 819 -24.18 23.88 11.61
N GLY A 820 -23.51 24.19 12.73
CA GLY A 820 -23.17 25.56 13.12
C GLY A 820 -22.26 26.27 12.12
N ARG A 821 -21.23 25.57 11.61
CA ARG A 821 -20.34 26.09 10.55
C ARG A 821 -21.11 26.34 9.26
N LYS A 822 -21.97 25.40 8.86
CA LYS A 822 -22.78 25.50 7.64
C LYS A 822 -23.78 26.66 7.71
N PHE A 823 -24.42 26.85 8.86
CA PHE A 823 -25.23 28.02 9.13
C PHE A 823 -24.42 29.31 8.99
N GLY A 824 -23.21 29.36 9.56
CA GLY A 824 -22.30 30.50 9.44
C GLY A 824 -21.93 30.84 8.00
N GLU A 825 -21.51 29.84 7.21
CA GLU A 825 -21.19 29.98 5.79
C GLU A 825 -22.37 30.58 5.01
N MET A 826 -23.57 30.04 5.23
CA MET A 826 -24.79 30.51 4.56
C MET A 826 -25.18 31.93 5.00
N MET A 827 -25.06 32.26 6.29
CA MET A 827 -25.31 33.61 6.80
C MET A 827 -24.32 34.63 6.21
N GLU A 828 -23.04 34.29 6.13
CA GLU A 828 -22.05 35.18 5.53
C GLU A 828 -22.37 35.43 4.05
N LYS A 829 -22.71 34.38 3.29
CA LYS A 829 -23.11 34.50 1.89
C LYS A 829 -24.37 35.34 1.70
N ALA A 830 -25.43 35.06 2.46
CA ALA A 830 -26.71 35.76 2.33
C ALA A 830 -26.65 37.23 2.79
N THR A 831 -25.72 37.58 3.68
CA THR A 831 -25.61 38.94 4.22
C THR A 831 -24.49 39.78 3.59
N GLY A 832 -23.74 39.22 2.64
CA GLY A 832 -22.57 39.88 2.05
C GLY A 832 -21.43 40.09 3.05
N GLY A 833 -21.27 39.15 3.99
CA GLY A 833 -20.26 39.18 5.05
C GLY A 833 -20.57 40.17 6.17
N LYS A 834 -21.85 40.48 6.45
CA LYS A 834 -22.23 41.37 7.55
C LYS A 834 -22.52 40.64 8.85
N ILE A 835 -22.99 39.41 8.77
CA ILE A 835 -23.15 38.55 9.93
C ILE A 835 -22.07 37.48 9.87
N HIS A 836 -21.19 37.48 10.87
CA HIS A 836 -20.16 36.46 11.05
C HIS A 836 -20.55 35.52 12.18
N VAL A 837 -20.31 34.21 12.02
CA VAL A 837 -20.64 33.20 13.04
C VAL A 837 -19.37 32.50 13.51
N ASN A 838 -19.06 32.64 14.80
CA ASN A 838 -17.98 31.91 15.45
C ASN A 838 -18.52 30.65 16.10
N VAL A 839 -17.93 29.48 15.79
CA VAL A 839 -18.37 28.19 16.32
C VAL A 839 -17.52 27.79 17.52
N TYR A 840 -18.18 27.55 18.67
CA TYR A 840 -17.57 27.09 19.91
C TYR A 840 -18.17 25.75 20.31
N ALA A 841 -17.42 24.66 20.10
CA ALA A 841 -17.83 23.31 20.46
C ALA A 841 -17.48 22.99 21.92
N ALA A 842 -17.86 21.81 22.39
CA ALA A 842 -17.54 21.22 23.69
C ALA A 842 -17.86 22.15 24.89
N ASP A 843 -18.91 22.96 24.76
CA ASP A 843 -19.29 23.97 25.75
C ASP A 843 -18.11 24.86 26.21
N GLN A 844 -17.20 25.19 25.28
CA GLN A 844 -15.99 25.99 25.55
C GLN A 844 -16.29 27.32 26.23
N LEU A 845 -17.44 27.92 25.93
CA LEU A 845 -17.88 29.21 26.50
C LEU A 845 -18.42 29.08 27.93
N THR A 846 -18.72 27.87 28.40
CA THR A 846 -19.38 27.62 29.70
C THR A 846 -18.66 26.54 30.53
N ASN A 847 -17.35 26.38 30.32
CA ASN A 847 -16.49 25.44 31.05
C ASN A 847 -17.02 23.99 31.05
N GLY A 848 -17.62 23.53 29.95
CA GLY A 848 -18.14 22.16 29.86
C GLY A 848 -19.50 21.93 30.52
N ASN A 849 -20.19 22.99 30.97
CA ASN A 849 -21.53 22.90 31.57
C ASN A 849 -22.63 23.18 30.55
N GLN A 850 -23.32 22.09 30.16
CA GLN A 850 -24.38 22.07 29.16
C GLN A 850 -25.58 22.96 29.52
N SER A 851 -25.96 23.00 30.81
CA SER A 851 -27.07 23.86 31.26
C SER A 851 -26.69 25.34 31.22
N GLU A 852 -25.45 25.67 31.57
CA GLU A 852 -24.96 27.05 31.46
C GLU A 852 -24.92 27.52 29.99
N GLY A 853 -24.65 26.62 29.04
CA GLY A 853 -24.69 26.91 27.60
C GLY A 853 -26.07 27.39 27.14
N ILE A 854 -27.12 26.64 27.50
CA ILE A 854 -28.50 27.02 27.24
C ILE A 854 -28.86 28.33 27.95
N GLN A 855 -28.44 28.50 29.21
CA GLN A 855 -28.70 29.74 29.93
C GLN A 855 -28.01 30.95 29.27
N ALA A 856 -26.79 30.77 28.72
CA ALA A 856 -26.10 31.79 27.96
C ALA A 856 -26.85 32.15 26.66
N LEU A 857 -27.44 31.17 25.97
CA LEU A 857 -28.32 31.41 24.83
C LEU A 857 -29.56 32.23 25.22
N MET A 858 -30.24 31.84 26.31
CA MET A 858 -31.42 32.58 26.82
C MET A 858 -31.07 34.04 27.18
N ASN A 859 -29.86 34.28 27.69
CA ASN A 859 -29.36 35.61 27.99
C ASN A 859 -28.89 36.40 26.76
N GLY A 860 -28.50 35.70 25.68
CA GLY A 860 -27.97 36.30 24.45
C GLY A 860 -26.52 36.77 24.54
N ASP A 861 -25.78 36.42 25.62
CA ASP A 861 -24.37 36.77 25.86
C ASP A 861 -23.72 35.70 26.77
N PRO A 862 -22.56 35.13 26.43
CA PRO A 862 -21.81 35.30 25.18
C PRO A 862 -22.39 34.56 23.98
N VAL A 863 -23.45 33.75 24.16
CA VAL A 863 -24.01 32.86 23.12
C VAL A 863 -25.25 33.50 22.48
N GLN A 864 -25.25 33.65 21.16
CA GLN A 864 -26.42 34.15 20.42
C GLN A 864 -27.16 33.01 19.73
N ILE A 865 -26.46 31.94 19.37
CA ILE A 865 -27.00 30.80 18.64
C ILE A 865 -26.50 29.51 19.31
N SER A 866 -27.31 28.47 19.36
CA SER A 866 -26.86 27.17 19.83
C SER A 866 -27.62 26.01 19.22
N MET A 867 -27.03 24.83 19.32
CA MET A 867 -27.68 23.56 19.02
C MET A 867 -27.47 22.61 20.20
N HIS A 868 -28.56 22.29 20.92
CA HIS A 868 -28.52 21.43 22.10
C HIS A 868 -29.70 20.45 22.16
N SER A 869 -29.46 19.30 22.79
CA SER A 869 -30.44 18.22 22.98
C SER A 869 -31.65 18.63 23.84
N ASN A 870 -32.82 18.12 23.47
CA ASN A 870 -34.06 18.26 24.24
C ASN A 870 -33.91 17.75 25.69
N LEU A 871 -33.02 16.77 25.92
CA LEU A 871 -32.75 16.20 27.25
C LEU A 871 -32.06 17.22 28.17
N ILE A 872 -31.19 18.07 27.63
CA ILE A 872 -30.50 19.13 28.38
C ILE A 872 -31.49 20.25 28.70
N TYR A 873 -32.33 20.64 27.74
CA TYR A 873 -33.42 21.60 27.96
C TYR A 873 -34.41 21.13 29.03
N SER A 874 -34.52 19.82 29.24
CA SER A 874 -35.42 19.26 30.24
C SER A 874 -35.08 19.60 31.69
N ALA A 875 -33.84 20.06 31.94
CA ALA A 875 -33.44 20.61 33.23
C ALA A 875 -34.12 21.96 33.54
N PHE A 876 -34.54 22.70 32.52
CA PHE A 876 -35.27 23.96 32.62
C PHE A 876 -36.77 23.75 32.59
N ASP A 877 -37.24 22.87 31.70
CA ASP A 877 -38.64 22.51 31.58
C ASP A 877 -38.82 21.01 31.28
N PRO A 878 -39.38 20.22 32.23
CA PRO A 878 -39.49 18.77 32.06
C PRO A 878 -40.36 18.37 30.85
N ARG A 879 -41.19 19.28 30.31
CA ARG A 879 -41.99 19.04 29.10
C ARG A 879 -41.12 18.67 27.89
N PHE A 880 -39.88 19.15 27.82
CA PHE A 880 -38.95 18.80 26.75
C PHE A 880 -38.60 17.30 26.67
N ASN A 881 -38.82 16.54 27.75
CA ASN A 881 -38.64 15.09 27.75
C ASN A 881 -39.67 14.33 26.90
N VAL A 882 -40.76 14.97 26.45
CA VAL A 882 -41.83 14.28 25.70
C VAL A 882 -41.32 13.55 24.46
N VAL A 883 -40.32 14.12 23.78
CA VAL A 883 -39.69 13.53 22.58
C VAL A 883 -39.00 12.21 22.90
N SER A 884 -38.54 12.03 24.13
CA SER A 884 -37.79 10.86 24.56
C SER A 884 -38.67 9.82 25.27
N LEU A 885 -40.00 9.91 25.12
CA LEU A 885 -40.90 8.81 25.52
C LEU A 885 -40.47 7.52 24.81
N PRO A 886 -40.42 6.38 25.53
CA PRO A 886 -39.86 5.17 24.97
C PRO A 886 -40.75 4.62 23.85
N PHE A 887 -40.13 4.25 22.73
CA PHE A 887 -40.76 3.71 21.52
C PHE A 887 -41.80 4.67 20.87
N LEU A 888 -41.60 5.98 21.02
CA LEU A 888 -42.48 7.01 20.47
C LEU A 888 -42.45 7.08 18.94
N PHE A 889 -41.28 6.85 18.35
CA PHE A 889 -41.04 6.92 16.91
C PHE A 889 -40.67 5.54 16.38
N ASN A 890 -41.17 5.22 15.18
CA ASN A 890 -40.91 3.93 14.53
C ASN A 890 -39.72 3.99 13.55
N SER A 891 -39.40 5.18 13.04
CA SER A 891 -38.28 5.44 12.14
C SER A 891 -37.87 6.91 12.23
N VAL A 892 -36.76 7.26 11.58
CA VAL A 892 -36.30 8.65 11.50
C VAL A 892 -37.28 9.53 10.71
N GLU A 893 -37.99 8.98 9.72
CA GLU A 893 -39.02 9.70 8.97
C GLU A 893 -40.27 9.97 9.82
N ASP A 894 -40.64 9.05 10.71
CA ASP A 894 -41.73 9.26 11.68
C ASP A 894 -41.35 10.34 12.71
N ALA A 895 -40.07 10.40 13.09
CA ALA A 895 -39.54 11.48 13.92
C ALA A 895 -39.60 12.83 13.21
N ASP A 896 -39.08 12.93 11.98
CA ASP A 896 -39.11 14.14 11.15
C ASP A 896 -40.54 14.65 10.97
N ALA A 897 -41.48 13.78 10.57
CA ALA A 897 -42.87 14.17 10.32
C ALA A 897 -43.58 14.74 11.56
N LYS A 898 -43.25 14.24 12.77
CA LYS A 898 -43.82 14.73 14.03
C LYS A 898 -43.12 16.00 14.52
N LEU A 899 -41.79 16.06 14.43
CA LEU A 899 -40.97 17.20 14.87
C LEU A 899 -41.13 18.42 13.95
N ASP A 900 -41.41 18.21 12.66
CA ASP A 900 -41.71 19.29 11.71
C ASP A 900 -43.22 19.62 11.65
N GLY A 901 -44.04 18.84 12.36
CA GLY A 901 -45.49 18.96 12.42
C GLY A 901 -46.01 19.73 13.63
N ALA A 902 -47.30 19.56 13.93
CA ALA A 902 -47.98 20.26 15.02
C ALA A 902 -47.41 19.97 16.42
N ALA A 903 -46.77 18.81 16.61
CA ALA A 903 -46.13 18.46 17.88
C ALA A 903 -44.83 19.26 18.09
N GLY A 904 -44.03 19.44 17.03
CA GLY A 904 -42.86 20.31 17.06
C GLY A 904 -43.21 21.79 17.24
N GLU A 905 -44.25 22.29 16.60
CA GLU A 905 -44.68 23.69 16.78
C GLU A 905 -44.99 24.01 18.26
N LYS A 906 -45.64 23.09 18.99
CA LYS A 906 -45.85 23.24 20.44
C LYS A 906 -44.55 23.33 21.24
N MET A 907 -43.51 22.63 20.80
CA MET A 907 -42.20 22.67 21.45
C MET A 907 -41.47 23.98 21.15
N LYS A 908 -41.65 24.55 19.95
CA LYS A 908 -41.18 25.91 19.61
C LYS A 908 -41.87 26.97 20.49
N GLU A 909 -43.19 26.88 20.66
CA GLU A 909 -43.95 27.77 21.57
C GLU A 909 -43.41 27.72 23.01
N ILE A 910 -43.01 26.53 23.49
CA ILE A 910 -42.39 26.39 24.81
C ILE A 910 -41.01 27.07 24.83
N LEU A 911 -40.16 26.86 23.82
CA LEU A 911 -38.83 27.49 23.73
C LEU A 911 -38.92 29.03 23.71
N GLU A 912 -39.88 29.60 22.98
CA GLU A 912 -40.13 31.05 22.93
C GLU A 912 -40.41 31.62 24.33
N SER A 913 -41.13 30.87 25.18
CA SER A 913 -41.40 31.29 26.57
C SER A 913 -40.15 31.39 27.45
N TYR A 914 -39.04 30.80 27.01
CA TYR A 914 -37.71 30.89 27.63
C TYR A 914 -36.76 31.85 26.89
N GLY A 915 -37.26 32.63 25.93
CA GLY A 915 -36.44 33.60 25.20
C GLY A 915 -35.56 32.96 24.13
N VAL A 916 -35.98 31.84 23.54
CA VAL A 916 -35.27 31.16 22.46
C VAL A 916 -36.20 30.99 21.26
N HIS A 917 -35.83 31.59 20.12
CA HIS A 917 -36.49 31.35 18.85
C HIS A 917 -35.88 30.12 18.19
N CYS A 918 -36.71 29.11 17.89
CA CYS A 918 -36.26 27.84 17.35
C CYS A 918 -36.39 27.81 15.82
N MET A 919 -35.26 27.86 15.11
CA MET A 919 -35.21 27.87 13.65
C MET A 919 -35.57 26.51 13.04
N GLY A 920 -35.35 25.43 13.80
CA GLY A 920 -35.71 24.07 13.43
C GLY A 920 -35.20 23.03 14.42
N MET A 921 -35.56 21.77 14.21
CA MET A 921 -35.16 20.65 15.06
C MET A 921 -34.23 19.71 14.31
N ALA A 922 -32.95 19.75 14.64
CA ALA A 922 -31.94 18.83 14.13
C ALA A 922 -32.03 17.47 14.85
N GLU A 923 -31.26 16.49 14.40
CA GLU A 923 -31.28 15.12 14.90
C GLU A 923 -30.04 14.84 15.76
N ASN A 924 -30.23 14.32 16.97
CA ASN A 924 -29.17 13.53 17.59
C ASN A 924 -29.34 12.07 17.17
N GLY A 925 -30.57 11.56 17.27
CA GLY A 925 -30.98 10.28 16.69
C GLY A 925 -31.54 9.29 17.71
N PHE A 926 -31.69 8.04 17.26
CA PHE A 926 -32.07 6.93 18.14
C PHE A 926 -30.93 6.60 19.10
N ARG A 927 -31.25 6.55 20.40
CA ARG A 927 -30.26 6.32 21.45
C ARG A 927 -29.99 4.82 21.58
N GLN A 928 -28.74 4.42 21.39
CA GLN A 928 -28.29 3.04 21.52
C GLN A 928 -27.66 2.79 22.89
N LEU A 929 -27.78 1.56 23.38
CA LEU A 929 -27.24 1.16 24.67
C LEU A 929 -25.85 0.57 24.47
N THR A 930 -24.82 1.15 25.11
CA THR A 930 -23.49 0.54 25.18
C THR A 930 -23.10 0.20 26.62
N ASN A 931 -22.37 -0.91 26.81
CA ASN A 931 -21.87 -1.31 28.13
C ASN A 931 -20.60 -2.19 28.04
N SER A 932 -19.85 -2.30 29.13
CA SER A 932 -18.63 -3.11 29.21
C SER A 932 -18.82 -4.52 29.80
N VAL A 933 -20.03 -4.87 30.24
CA VAL A 933 -20.28 -6.04 31.11
C VAL A 933 -20.85 -7.23 30.37
N ARG A 934 -21.94 -7.04 29.61
CA ARG A 934 -22.65 -8.12 28.91
C ARG A 934 -23.51 -7.63 27.76
N GLU A 935 -23.77 -8.54 26.83
CA GLU A 935 -24.78 -8.37 25.79
C GLU A 935 -26.18 -8.22 26.43
N VAL A 936 -26.99 -7.28 25.93
CA VAL A 936 -28.35 -7.01 26.41
C VAL A 936 -29.33 -7.31 25.27
N LYS A 937 -30.15 -8.37 25.42
CA LYS A 937 -31.18 -8.74 24.43
C LYS A 937 -32.60 -8.52 24.92
N SER A 938 -32.79 -8.45 26.23
CA SER A 938 -34.09 -8.36 26.88
C SER A 938 -34.04 -7.47 28.11
N ALA A 939 -35.21 -7.05 28.61
CA ALA A 939 -35.31 -6.28 29.85
C ALA A 939 -34.72 -7.03 31.07
N ASP A 940 -34.62 -8.36 31.03
CA ASP A 940 -34.02 -9.13 32.13
C ASP A 940 -32.50 -8.95 32.20
N ASP A 941 -31.82 -8.70 31.06
CA ASP A 941 -30.37 -8.53 30.98
C ASP A 941 -29.89 -7.19 31.57
N MET A 942 -30.79 -6.20 31.59
CA MET A 942 -30.57 -4.86 32.17
C MET A 942 -30.51 -4.85 33.70
N LYS A 943 -30.94 -5.94 34.37
CA LYS A 943 -31.02 -5.98 35.84
C LYS A 943 -29.68 -5.71 36.53
N ASN A 944 -29.65 -4.66 37.35
CA ASN A 944 -28.48 -4.19 38.10
C ASN A 944 -27.29 -3.75 37.23
N LEU A 945 -27.47 -3.53 35.94
CA LEU A 945 -26.44 -2.92 35.10
C LEU A 945 -26.32 -1.44 35.47
N LYS A 946 -25.12 -0.97 35.83
CA LYS A 946 -24.94 0.43 36.23
C LYS A 946 -24.84 1.33 35.00
N ILE A 947 -25.85 2.14 34.75
CA ILE A 947 -25.93 2.91 33.51
C ILE A 947 -25.89 4.41 33.81
N ARG A 948 -25.00 5.12 33.12
CA ARG A 948 -25.10 6.57 33.00
C ARG A 948 -26.29 6.90 32.10
N VAL A 949 -27.17 7.75 32.59
CA VAL A 949 -28.31 8.27 31.83
C VAL A 949 -28.16 9.78 31.70
N ALA A 950 -28.47 10.33 30.52
CA ALA A 950 -28.53 11.78 30.33
C ALA A 950 -29.55 12.43 31.28
N GLY A 951 -29.40 13.73 31.55
CA GLY A 951 -30.11 14.46 32.60
C GLY A 951 -31.63 14.62 32.45
N SER A 952 -32.36 13.50 32.51
CA SER A 952 -33.80 13.40 32.28
C SER A 952 -34.44 12.52 33.35
N ASN A 953 -35.41 13.08 34.09
CA ASN A 953 -36.20 12.32 35.05
C ASN A 953 -37.03 11.22 34.38
N LEU A 954 -37.45 11.44 33.13
CA LEU A 954 -38.18 10.45 32.34
C LEU A 954 -37.28 9.26 32.02
N LEU A 955 -36.08 9.50 31.46
CA LEU A 955 -35.15 8.41 31.14
C LEU A 955 -34.72 7.68 32.41
N MET A 956 -34.43 8.38 33.49
CA MET A 956 -34.10 7.76 34.78
C MET A 956 -35.19 6.78 35.26
N GLU A 957 -36.47 7.14 35.12
CA GLU A 957 -37.58 6.24 35.46
C GLU A 957 -37.71 5.08 34.45
N CYS A 958 -37.50 5.31 33.15
CA CYS A 958 -37.47 4.25 32.13
C CYS A 958 -36.39 3.20 32.43
N TYR A 959 -35.15 3.61 32.65
CA TYR A 959 -34.02 2.71 32.94
C TYR A 959 -34.20 1.95 34.24
N LYS A 960 -34.80 2.59 35.26
CA LYS A 960 -35.19 1.91 36.49
C LYS A 960 -36.26 0.84 36.26
N ARG A 961 -37.25 1.10 35.40
CA ARG A 961 -38.28 0.11 35.02
C ARG A 961 -37.72 -1.04 34.18
N TRP A 962 -36.73 -0.76 33.34
CA TRP A 962 -35.93 -1.79 32.65
C TRP A 962 -35.00 -2.55 33.60
N GLY A 963 -34.86 -2.13 34.86
CA GLY A 963 -34.13 -2.85 35.91
C GLY A 963 -32.67 -2.43 36.09
N ALA A 964 -32.20 -1.40 35.38
CA ALA A 964 -30.85 -0.88 35.51
C ALA A 964 -30.66 -0.07 36.82
N ASP A 965 -29.41 0.00 37.28
CA ASP A 965 -28.98 0.92 38.34
C ASP A 965 -28.53 2.24 37.69
N ALA A 966 -29.51 3.08 37.35
CA ALA A 966 -29.29 4.31 36.59
C ALA A 966 -28.73 5.44 37.47
N THR A 967 -27.76 6.19 36.93
CA THR A 967 -27.20 7.40 37.55
C THR A 967 -27.14 8.53 36.53
N ASN A 968 -27.60 9.72 36.94
CA ASN A 968 -27.54 10.93 36.11
C ASN A 968 -26.15 11.56 36.19
N MET A 969 -25.57 11.92 35.04
CA MET A 969 -24.24 12.54 34.92
C MET A 969 -24.10 13.33 33.60
N ASN A 970 -23.30 14.39 33.62
CA ASN A 970 -23.03 15.23 32.45
C ASN A 970 -22.26 14.48 31.35
N TRP A 971 -22.44 14.88 30.09
CA TRP A 971 -21.81 14.19 28.95
C TRP A 971 -20.27 14.23 29.03
N SER A 972 -19.70 15.38 29.36
CA SER A 972 -18.25 15.61 29.50
C SER A 972 -17.56 14.72 30.54
N GLU A 973 -18.30 14.17 31.51
CA GLU A 973 -17.78 13.28 32.55
C GLU A 973 -17.88 11.79 32.18
N THR A 974 -18.62 11.47 31.10
CA THR A 974 -19.06 10.10 30.78
C THR A 974 -17.90 9.17 30.44
N TYR A 975 -16.98 9.58 29.55
CA TYR A 975 -15.82 8.75 29.19
C TYR A 975 -14.99 8.37 30.42
N THR A 976 -14.68 9.36 31.28
CA THR A 976 -13.90 9.14 32.50
C THR A 976 -14.63 8.21 33.47
N ALA A 977 -15.94 8.36 33.62
CA ALA A 977 -16.73 7.52 34.51
C ALA A 977 -16.82 6.06 34.05
N LEU A 978 -16.90 5.82 32.74
CA LEU A 978 -16.86 4.49 32.13
C LEU A 978 -15.48 3.87 32.25
N GLN A 979 -14.43 4.63 31.94
CA GLN A 979 -13.03 4.17 32.09
C GLN A 979 -12.70 3.78 33.55
N GLN A 980 -13.23 4.51 34.52
CA GLN A 980 -13.07 4.23 35.95
C GLN A 980 -14.04 3.16 36.49
N ASN A 981 -14.95 2.64 35.66
CA ASN A 981 -16.02 1.71 36.04
C ASN A 981 -16.90 2.24 37.19
N THR A 982 -17.09 3.57 37.27
CA THR A 982 -18.07 4.17 38.18
C THR A 982 -19.50 3.87 37.68
N VAL A 983 -19.67 3.88 36.36
CA VAL A 983 -20.78 3.28 35.63
C VAL A 983 -20.24 2.23 34.66
N GLU A 984 -21.08 1.28 34.28
CA GLU A 984 -20.73 0.11 33.44
C GLU A 984 -21.23 0.27 32.00
N GLY A 985 -22.19 1.17 31.77
CA GLY A 985 -22.73 1.46 30.45
C GLY A 985 -23.31 2.87 30.35
N GLN A 986 -23.66 3.25 29.14
CA GLN A 986 -24.31 4.52 28.82
C GLN A 986 -25.25 4.37 27.63
N GLU A 987 -25.96 5.44 27.32
CA GLU A 987 -26.92 5.50 26.23
C GLU A 987 -26.76 6.81 25.45
N ASN A 988 -26.63 6.73 24.13
CA ASN A 988 -26.59 7.86 23.20
C ASN A 988 -26.69 7.36 21.74
N PRO A 989 -26.98 8.21 20.75
CA PRO A 989 -26.86 7.88 19.34
C PRO A 989 -25.41 7.57 18.95
N LEU A 990 -25.24 6.81 17.88
CA LEU A 990 -23.93 6.32 17.42
C LEU A 990 -22.94 7.45 17.13
N PRO A 991 -23.30 8.53 16.38
CA PRO A 991 -22.37 9.62 16.10
C PRO A 991 -21.89 10.34 17.36
N ALA A 992 -22.76 10.46 18.37
CA ALA A 992 -22.40 11.10 19.62
C ALA A 992 -21.42 10.26 20.45
N ILE A 993 -21.64 8.94 20.53
CA ILE A 993 -20.72 8.01 21.21
C ILE A 993 -19.36 8.06 20.52
N ASP A 994 -19.38 8.01 19.19
CA ASP A 994 -18.21 7.92 18.35
C ASP A 994 -17.32 9.16 18.46
N ALA A 995 -17.92 10.34 18.29
CA ALA A 995 -17.24 11.63 18.37
C ALA A 995 -16.62 11.91 19.75
N ALA A 996 -17.05 11.20 20.79
CA ALA A 996 -16.52 11.27 22.15
C ALA A 996 -15.62 10.09 22.53
N SER A 997 -15.32 9.20 21.57
CA SER A 997 -14.49 8.00 21.75
C SER A 997 -15.02 7.04 22.84
N VAL A 998 -16.30 7.13 23.19
CA VAL A 998 -16.88 6.35 24.29
C VAL A 998 -16.84 4.85 24.01
N GLN A 999 -16.90 4.45 22.74
CA GLN A 999 -16.77 3.09 22.27
C GLN A 999 -15.46 2.41 22.71
N GLU A 1000 -14.37 3.15 22.91
CA GLU A 1000 -13.05 2.60 23.26
C GLU A 1000 -13.05 1.85 24.61
N VAL A 1001 -13.95 2.25 25.51
CA VAL A 1001 -14.07 1.70 26.87
C VAL A 1001 -15.32 0.84 27.04
N GLN A 1002 -16.02 0.53 25.95
CA GLN A 1002 -17.26 -0.25 25.94
C GLN A 1002 -17.09 -1.50 25.07
N LYS A 1003 -17.84 -2.56 25.36
CA LYS A 1003 -17.67 -3.85 24.69
C LYS A 1003 -18.92 -4.32 23.95
N TYR A 1004 -20.09 -3.95 24.43
CA TYR A 1004 -21.38 -4.39 23.90
C TYR A 1004 -22.18 -3.18 23.45
N CYS A 1005 -22.82 -3.26 22.29
CA CYS A 1005 -23.81 -2.30 21.81
C CYS A 1005 -25.11 -3.03 21.48
N SER A 1006 -26.26 -2.49 21.92
CA SER A 1006 -27.58 -2.99 21.58
C SER A 1006 -28.34 -1.93 20.79
N LEU A 1007 -28.64 -2.23 19.52
CA LEU A 1007 -29.36 -1.34 18.60
C LEU A 1007 -30.87 -1.38 18.85
N TRP A 1008 -31.28 -0.90 20.02
CA TRP A 1008 -32.63 -1.12 20.55
C TRP A 1008 -33.65 -0.01 20.25
N ASN A 1009 -33.19 1.15 19.74
CA ASN A 1009 -34.03 2.27 19.31
C ASN A 1009 -35.11 2.69 20.34
N ALA A 1010 -34.83 2.52 21.64
CA ALA A 1010 -35.85 2.68 22.67
C ALA A 1010 -36.25 4.14 22.89
N ASN A 1011 -35.33 5.07 22.75
CA ASN A 1011 -35.58 6.50 22.95
C ASN A 1011 -34.98 7.28 21.79
N TYR A 1012 -35.57 8.44 21.48
CA TYR A 1012 -35.08 9.36 20.47
C TYR A 1012 -34.71 10.70 21.12
N ASP A 1013 -33.72 11.37 20.53
CA ASP A 1013 -33.18 12.64 20.98
C ASP A 1013 -33.10 13.61 19.80
N CYS A 1014 -33.69 14.80 19.97
CA CYS A 1014 -33.65 15.87 18.97
C CYS A 1014 -32.88 17.08 19.48
N LEU A 1015 -32.38 17.87 18.53
CA LEU A 1015 -31.59 19.06 18.81
C LEU A 1015 -32.40 20.31 18.48
N PHE A 1016 -32.54 21.23 19.42
CA PHE A 1016 -33.13 22.53 19.14
C PHE A 1016 -32.06 23.45 18.58
N PHE A 1017 -32.24 23.88 17.32
CA PHE A 1017 -31.40 24.91 16.72
C PHE A 1017 -32.00 26.28 17.03
N GLY A 1018 -31.50 26.89 18.11
CA GLY A 1018 -32.06 28.10 18.69
C GLY A 1018 -31.19 29.33 18.46
N ILE A 1019 -31.84 30.48 18.25
CA ILE A 1019 -31.27 31.82 18.35
C ILE A 1019 -31.93 32.57 19.52
N ASN A 1020 -31.18 33.42 20.21
CA ASN A 1020 -31.73 34.26 21.28
C ASN A 1020 -32.90 35.11 20.76
N GLN A 1021 -34.03 35.11 21.48
CA GLN A 1021 -35.26 35.81 21.06
C GLN A 1021 -35.05 37.32 20.93
N GLU A 1022 -34.33 37.97 21.86
CA GLU A 1022 -34.10 39.42 21.78
C GLU A 1022 -33.18 39.81 20.62
N VAL A 1023 -32.26 38.93 20.23
CA VAL A 1023 -31.41 39.10 19.03
C VAL A 1023 -32.27 38.96 17.77
N TYR A 1024 -33.11 37.93 17.71
CA TYR A 1024 -34.00 37.68 16.58
C TYR A 1024 -35.07 38.79 16.41
N ASP A 1025 -35.65 39.29 17.50
CA ASP A 1025 -36.68 40.35 17.49
C ASP A 1025 -36.15 41.71 17.04
N LYS A 1026 -34.82 41.93 17.08
CA LYS A 1026 -34.18 43.16 16.56
C LYS A 1026 -34.08 43.17 15.03
N LEU A 1027 -34.20 42.01 14.40
CA LEU A 1027 -34.14 41.87 12.95
C LEU A 1027 -35.45 42.36 12.31
N THR A 1028 -35.38 42.86 11.08
CA THR A 1028 -36.58 43.16 10.30
C THR A 1028 -37.29 41.86 9.90
N PRO A 1029 -38.61 41.87 9.61
CA PRO A 1029 -39.32 40.66 9.20
C PRO A 1029 -38.70 39.92 8.00
N LYS A 1030 -38.09 40.65 7.06
CA LYS A 1030 -37.39 40.03 5.92
C LYS A 1030 -36.04 39.41 6.29
N GLN A 1031 -35.36 39.98 7.29
CA GLN A 1031 -34.11 39.40 7.81
C GLN A 1031 -34.42 38.15 8.66
N GLN A 1032 -35.51 38.18 9.41
CA GLN A 1032 -36.05 37.02 10.13
C GLN A 1032 -36.34 35.85 9.18
N GLU A 1033 -37.04 36.10 8.07
CA GLU A 1033 -37.28 35.10 7.02
C GLU A 1033 -35.98 34.45 6.51
N VAL A 1034 -34.91 35.24 6.33
CA VAL A 1034 -33.60 34.74 5.89
C VAL A 1034 -32.94 33.88 6.96
N VAL A 1035 -32.96 34.31 8.22
CA VAL A 1035 -32.40 33.54 9.35
C VAL A 1035 -33.12 32.20 9.50
N ASP A 1036 -34.45 32.19 9.40
CA ASP A 1036 -35.23 30.95 9.48
C ASP A 1036 -34.98 30.01 8.30
N GLU A 1037 -34.92 30.53 7.07
CA GLU A 1037 -34.59 29.73 5.88
C GLU A 1037 -33.22 29.06 6.02
N ILE A 1038 -32.22 29.83 6.46
CA ILE A 1038 -30.84 29.35 6.64
C ILE A 1038 -30.76 28.35 7.79
N GLY A 1039 -31.47 28.61 8.89
CA GLY A 1039 -31.58 27.69 10.03
C GLY A 1039 -32.19 26.36 9.62
N GLN A 1040 -33.28 26.37 8.85
CA GLN A 1040 -33.92 25.15 8.33
C GLN A 1040 -32.99 24.36 7.39
N LYS A 1041 -32.29 25.05 6.49
CA LYS A 1041 -31.27 24.44 5.62
C LYS A 1041 -30.15 23.78 6.42
N ALA A 1042 -29.67 24.46 7.46
CA ALA A 1042 -28.63 23.91 8.31
C ALA A 1042 -29.14 22.72 9.17
N VAL A 1043 -30.41 22.72 9.59
CA VAL A 1043 -31.05 21.54 10.22
C VAL A 1043 -31.12 20.36 9.25
N GLN A 1044 -31.53 20.59 8.01
CA GLN A 1044 -31.61 19.51 7.02
C GLN A 1044 -30.21 18.96 6.69
N TYR A 1045 -29.23 19.83 6.54
CA TYR A 1045 -27.83 19.44 6.35
C TYR A 1045 -27.34 18.58 7.52
N GLU A 1046 -27.63 18.99 8.76
CA GLU A 1046 -27.29 18.24 9.96
C GLU A 1046 -27.90 16.83 9.96
N ARG A 1047 -29.21 16.70 9.70
CA ARG A 1047 -29.88 15.40 9.62
C ARG A 1047 -29.26 14.48 8.57
N GLU A 1048 -28.88 15.03 7.41
CA GLU A 1048 -28.25 14.27 6.34
C GLU A 1048 -26.87 13.73 6.76
N ILE A 1049 -25.99 14.58 7.31
CA ILE A 1049 -24.65 14.13 7.74
C ILE A 1049 -24.69 13.24 8.98
N ASN A 1050 -25.66 13.44 9.88
CA ASN A 1050 -25.81 12.62 11.09
C ASN A 1050 -26.24 11.19 10.75
N ARG A 1051 -27.08 11.01 9.73
CA ARG A 1051 -27.58 9.69 9.29
C ARG A 1051 -26.62 8.94 8.38
N ALA A 1052 -25.77 9.66 7.64
CA ALA A 1052 -24.87 9.05 6.66
C ALA A 1052 -23.78 8.15 7.28
N GLY A 1053 -23.43 8.36 8.56
CA GLY A 1053 -22.31 7.69 9.21
C GLY A 1053 -22.64 6.44 10.01
N ASP A 1054 -23.90 6.10 10.25
CA ASP A 1054 -24.26 5.05 11.23
C ASP A 1054 -23.70 3.67 10.87
N ASP A 1055 -23.77 3.26 9.60
CA ASP A 1055 -23.25 1.96 9.14
C ASP A 1055 -21.72 1.90 9.20
N GLU A 1056 -21.04 3.01 8.89
CA GLU A 1056 -19.59 3.15 8.99
C GLU A 1056 -19.13 3.06 10.45
N ILE A 1057 -19.79 3.80 11.35
CA ILE A 1057 -19.50 3.82 12.78
C ILE A 1057 -19.64 2.42 13.37
N LEU A 1058 -20.72 1.70 13.06
CA LEU A 1058 -20.93 0.34 13.56
C LEU A 1058 -19.88 -0.62 13.04
N ASN A 1059 -19.57 -0.56 11.75
CA ASN A 1059 -18.54 -1.39 11.15
C ASN A 1059 -17.18 -1.13 11.82
N ARG A 1060 -16.81 0.15 12.01
CA ARG A 1060 -15.59 0.55 12.72
C ARG A 1060 -15.56 0.00 14.15
N TRP A 1061 -16.65 0.14 14.91
CA TRP A 1061 -16.70 -0.34 16.30
C TRP A 1061 -16.57 -1.87 16.40
N GLN A 1062 -17.18 -2.61 15.47
CA GLN A 1062 -17.10 -4.07 15.44
C GLN A 1062 -15.69 -4.55 15.06
N THR A 1063 -15.05 -3.87 14.11
CA THR A 1063 -13.78 -4.31 13.51
C THR A 1063 -12.56 -3.83 14.28
N GLU A 1064 -12.54 -2.58 14.72
CA GLU A 1064 -11.40 -1.95 15.39
C GLU A 1064 -11.50 -2.05 16.92
N ASN A 1065 -12.66 -1.74 17.49
CA ASN A 1065 -12.86 -1.80 18.95
C ASN A 1065 -13.24 -3.20 19.46
N GLY A 1066 -13.54 -4.13 18.55
CA GLY A 1066 -13.99 -5.49 18.89
C GLY A 1066 -15.32 -5.48 19.63
N MET A 1067 -16.20 -4.51 19.30
CA MET A 1067 -17.48 -4.35 19.95
C MET A 1067 -18.49 -5.39 19.46
N ASP A 1068 -19.14 -6.08 20.39
CA ASP A 1068 -20.24 -7.01 20.11
C ASP A 1068 -21.53 -6.20 19.91
N VAL A 1069 -21.99 -6.06 18.66
CA VAL A 1069 -23.23 -5.35 18.31
C VAL A 1069 -24.40 -6.33 18.19
N THR A 1070 -25.49 -6.08 18.92
CA THR A 1070 -26.76 -6.78 18.78
C THR A 1070 -27.73 -5.97 17.93
N ALA A 1071 -28.13 -6.51 16.79
CA ALA A 1071 -29.09 -5.88 15.87
C ALA A 1071 -30.51 -5.81 16.46
N TYR A 1072 -31.32 -4.87 15.98
CA TYR A 1072 -32.67 -4.61 16.51
C TYR A 1072 -33.59 -5.84 16.45
N GLU A 1073 -33.52 -6.59 15.35
CA GLU A 1073 -34.30 -7.80 15.10
C GLU A 1073 -33.98 -8.96 16.06
N ASP A 1074 -32.80 -8.94 16.68
CA ASP A 1074 -32.36 -9.95 17.65
C ASP A 1074 -32.77 -9.61 19.10
N LEU A 1075 -33.42 -8.46 19.32
CA LEU A 1075 -33.84 -7.98 20.63
C LEU A 1075 -35.30 -8.37 20.94
N ASP A 1076 -35.56 -8.72 22.20
CA ASP A 1076 -36.91 -8.88 22.74
C ASP A 1076 -37.50 -7.50 23.09
N ILE A 1077 -37.82 -6.72 22.05
CA ILE A 1077 -38.42 -5.38 22.16
C ILE A 1077 -39.74 -5.41 22.95
N ASP A 1078 -40.50 -6.50 22.86
CA ASP A 1078 -41.75 -6.67 23.62
C ASP A 1078 -41.51 -6.71 25.13
N SER A 1079 -40.41 -7.33 25.58
CA SER A 1079 -40.02 -7.30 27.00
C SER A 1079 -39.73 -5.87 27.50
N PHE A 1080 -39.04 -5.07 26.69
CA PHE A 1080 -38.72 -3.68 27.02
C PHE A 1080 -39.97 -2.81 27.04
N LYS A 1081 -40.86 -2.94 26.05
CA LYS A 1081 -42.16 -2.24 26.01
C LYS A 1081 -43.03 -2.56 27.22
N LYS A 1082 -43.10 -3.84 27.59
CA LYS A 1082 -43.87 -4.30 28.75
C LYS A 1082 -43.33 -3.75 30.08
N ALA A 1083 -42.01 -3.60 30.21
CA ALA A 1083 -41.39 -3.07 31.42
C ALA A 1083 -41.76 -1.60 31.67
N VAL A 1084 -41.94 -0.81 30.62
CA VAL A 1084 -42.31 0.62 30.69
C VAL A 1084 -43.79 0.89 30.48
N ASP A 1085 -44.65 -0.13 30.53
CA ASP A 1085 -46.09 0.05 30.42
C ASP A 1085 -46.61 1.09 31.45
N GLY A 1086 -47.49 1.99 30.99
CA GLY A 1086 -47.99 3.12 31.78
C GLY A 1086 -46.96 4.23 32.09
N ILE A 1087 -45.85 4.33 31.35
CA ILE A 1087 -44.88 5.43 31.51
C ILE A 1087 -45.46 6.79 31.08
N GLU A 1088 -46.30 6.84 30.05
CA GLU A 1088 -46.98 8.06 29.59
C GLU A 1088 -47.86 8.67 30.69
N ASP A 1089 -48.69 7.83 31.33
CA ASP A 1089 -49.54 8.22 32.47
C ASP A 1089 -48.71 8.71 33.67
N TRP A 1090 -47.55 8.11 33.89
CA TRP A 1090 -46.61 8.54 34.92
C TRP A 1090 -46.03 9.91 34.58
N PHE A 1091 -45.60 10.10 33.33
CA PHE A 1091 -45.01 11.35 32.86
C PHE A 1091 -46.00 12.51 32.92
N VAL A 1092 -47.25 12.31 32.50
CA VAL A 1092 -48.32 13.33 32.64
C VAL A 1092 -48.56 13.70 34.11
N LYS A 1093 -48.57 12.72 35.02
CA LYS A 1093 -48.72 12.99 36.46
C LYS A 1093 -47.53 13.75 37.02
N GLU A 1094 -46.32 13.41 36.57
CA GLU A 1094 -45.09 14.08 36.96
C GLU A 1094 -45.11 15.56 36.53
N LEU A 1095 -45.41 15.83 35.24
CA LEU A 1095 -45.58 17.20 34.71
C LEU A 1095 -46.63 17.99 35.50
N LYS A 1096 -47.79 17.39 35.76
CA LYS A 1096 -48.86 18.03 36.54
C LYS A 1096 -48.42 18.33 37.97
N SER A 1097 -47.64 17.44 38.60
CA SER A 1097 -47.12 17.66 39.95
C SER A 1097 -46.13 18.82 40.03
N GLN A 1098 -45.46 19.13 38.92
CA GLN A 1098 -44.53 20.24 38.75
C GLN A 1098 -45.20 21.54 38.25
N GLY A 1099 -46.52 21.53 38.06
CA GLY A 1099 -47.31 22.72 37.72
C GLY A 1099 -47.66 22.89 36.24
N TYR A 1100 -47.38 21.90 35.41
CA TYR A 1100 -47.66 21.92 33.97
C TYR A 1100 -49.01 21.24 33.65
N ASP A 1101 -50.09 22.02 33.65
CA ASP A 1101 -51.45 21.52 33.38
C ASP A 1101 -51.69 21.13 31.91
N ASP A 1102 -50.85 21.61 30.99
CA ASP A 1102 -50.84 21.33 29.55
C ASP A 1102 -50.13 20.00 29.19
N GLY A 1103 -49.49 19.33 30.14
CA GLY A 1103 -48.68 18.13 29.90
C GLY A 1103 -49.43 16.99 29.20
N GLN A 1104 -50.73 16.81 29.50
CA GLN A 1104 -51.56 15.81 28.80
C GLN A 1104 -51.76 16.17 27.32
N GLU A 1105 -51.94 17.46 27.03
CA GLU A 1105 -52.16 17.95 25.68
C GLU A 1105 -50.89 17.82 24.83
N LEU A 1106 -49.73 18.05 25.46
CA LEU A 1106 -48.42 17.88 24.83
C LEU A 1106 -48.14 16.39 24.53
N VAL A 1107 -48.33 15.50 25.49
CA VAL A 1107 -48.16 14.04 25.27
C VAL A 1107 -49.10 13.54 24.17
N ASN A 1108 -50.36 13.97 24.17
CA ASN A 1108 -51.31 13.59 23.12
C ASN A 1108 -50.85 14.07 21.73
N ALA A 1109 -50.19 15.22 21.61
CA ALA A 1109 -49.70 15.70 20.33
C ALA A 1109 -48.64 14.78 19.71
N PHE A 1110 -47.84 14.10 20.53
CA PHE A 1110 -46.80 13.17 20.08
C PHE A 1110 -47.29 11.72 19.89
N VAL A 1111 -48.26 11.29 20.71
CA VAL A 1111 -48.74 9.88 20.74
C VAL A 1111 -49.94 9.63 19.81
N THR A 1112 -50.76 10.65 19.50
CA THR A 1112 -51.96 10.46 18.67
C THR A 1112 -51.59 10.51 17.19
N ASN A 1113 -51.74 9.41 16.46
CA ASN A 1113 -51.60 9.40 14.99
C ASN A 1113 -52.63 10.37 14.36
N THR A 1114 -52.16 11.54 13.91
CA THR A 1114 -52.90 12.34 12.94
C THR A 1114 -52.99 11.54 11.64
N LYS A 1115 -54.19 11.05 11.34
CA LYS A 1115 -54.55 10.46 10.05
C LYS A 1115 -54.55 11.49 8.94
#